data_AF-A0AAD7HC40-F1
#
_entry.id   AF-A0AAD7HC40-F1
#
_cell.length_a   1.000
_cell.length_b   1.000
_cell.length_c   1.000
_cell.angle_alpha   90.00
_cell.angle_beta   90.00
_cell.angle_gamma   90.00
#
_symmetry.space_group_name_H-M   'P 1'
#
loop_
_entity.id
_entity.type
_entity.pdbx_description
1 polymer ?
#
loop_
_entity_poly.entity_id
_entity_poly.type
_entity_poly.pdbx_seq_one_letter_code
_entity_poly.pdbx_strand_id
1 'polypeptide(L)'
;MSSTENNPLYGMFAGMMSQFFREAMASGNYSTVTPNSDSGPAPTPLPTLAVPAAVPYTSSRSLALPAASNGHPIPSTLSPASLATQPMLGVSGLAIPLAGGHSNSARRARLRDLTTSQISRTNAGRVSAAAAHLGVPGQALPPRRRRGPAVRGVVLHQGPQTTLEKVSSFNPAGVREIRVTNLVQPFQTGQEVVLYKNFRAAHQHYLATNQLAFDYNVSENTSVSSILQMSSANMRVGTRHYAFGPLPAGPSTRLQHEALELQALVYVNNAKNRGDGAAHLRRESITAELTLKDLFEPALKNLYAPPLYCVQGDRFILHSIVRYPGLTFVETIDNAWPRRHGCLTKRHNLQFSEAVEMDWGDDDGASDTSGGVPESDQESDDENAPIAPILTAPTPPALPQRRAPLSTTPTAASSANIHPASVSAVESPVIVPAGSVTNQPLRPSTQPIAAAWPTTSWVPESTALYRDIFERNDVPAAIYQAATDGSSLELEGPSIDALAAYYVETVRDAAAKGDYSPLLRARRRVRVLKPDGTIFSFGSGVESEVIYTALNLYLMQAGTYCFLTDEDRFSLGVSMPLRLASAITTHRLDDMRVFGALLALSLISGKGVGDISPALIQYALNYGNPESLTPSFVSAWNPRLDRVVRQLQAVGPDGDLGPFQSLLINALNMQIAPLRYRDQNQHNMLVTQVVHTSLLGPDVHGHPEMKAFMEGLELPCTNGFSFGKLARSYPGGTEFFIAHAWTSNITDYDSLEPHLLITAPPLSAVTNHWGASAATLEPEAIFTAFLRRAGSPCAPGVLADAKQHLHPDVVGQLHQMDSPSFRSRMLCWAATGSPFLAPDAAQNDPIHVSFVLPNDQHYSDSAINSIVHMQQGTISFRSCSQVVRIPMSKLVEFHQTPEAFEQQVDSWFFLEILNGIGKISLL
;
A
#
# COMPACT_ATOMS: atom_id res chain seq x y z
N MET A 1 0.60 29.08 -31.07
CA MET A 1 -0.21 28.22 -31.97
C MET A 1 0.35 26.81 -31.90
N SER A 2 -0.57 25.88 -31.72
CA SER A 2 -0.45 24.59 -31.03
C SER A 2 0.10 23.44 -31.87
N SER A 3 0.87 22.55 -31.23
CA SER A 3 1.00 21.15 -31.66
C SER A 3 1.34 20.24 -30.47
N THR A 4 0.34 19.98 -29.63
CA THR A 4 0.38 18.89 -28.63
C THR A 4 -1.03 18.33 -28.45
N GLU A 5 -1.52 17.59 -29.43
CA GLU A 5 -2.64 16.67 -29.24
C GLU A 5 -2.38 15.42 -30.08
N ASN A 6 -2.21 14.29 -29.38
CA ASN A 6 -2.61 12.94 -29.77
C ASN A 6 -2.05 11.95 -28.74
N ASN A 7 -2.62 11.97 -27.53
CA ASN A 7 -2.53 10.83 -26.63
C ASN A 7 -3.95 10.43 -26.18
N PRO A 8 -4.54 9.35 -26.74
CA PRO A 8 -5.95 8.99 -26.51
C PRO A 8 -6.26 8.61 -25.06
N LEU A 9 -5.26 8.23 -24.26
CA LEU A 9 -5.41 7.96 -22.83
C LEU A 9 -5.72 9.24 -22.02
N TYR A 10 -5.24 10.40 -22.45
CA TYR A 10 -5.44 11.67 -21.74
C TYR A 10 -6.88 12.19 -21.90
N GLY A 11 -7.48 12.02 -23.09
CA GLY A 11 -8.88 12.39 -23.35
C GLY A 11 -9.88 11.51 -22.60
N MET A 12 -9.57 10.22 -22.43
CA MET A 12 -10.43 9.29 -21.70
C MET A 12 -10.43 9.58 -20.19
N PHE A 13 -9.26 9.87 -19.60
CA PHE A 13 -9.14 10.21 -18.18
C PHE A 13 -9.72 11.60 -17.85
N ALA A 14 -9.48 12.60 -18.70
CA ALA A 14 -10.09 13.93 -18.55
C ALA A 14 -11.62 13.90 -18.74
N GLY A 15 -12.12 13.04 -19.63
CA GLY A 15 -13.55 12.80 -19.84
C GLY A 15 -14.22 12.15 -18.63
N MET A 16 -13.58 11.12 -18.05
CA MET A 16 -14.08 10.41 -16.86
C MET A 16 -14.13 11.32 -15.63
N MET A 17 -13.10 12.17 -15.44
CA MET A 17 -13.09 13.15 -14.34
C MET A 17 -14.09 14.29 -14.57
N SER A 18 -14.26 14.79 -15.81
CA SER A 18 -15.30 15.77 -16.12
C SER A 18 -16.72 15.24 -15.89
N GLN A 19 -16.91 13.93 -16.07
CA GLN A 19 -18.16 13.25 -15.79
C GLN A 19 -18.35 13.05 -14.27
N PHE A 20 -17.31 12.62 -13.55
CA PHE A 20 -17.32 12.51 -12.08
C PHE A 20 -17.59 13.87 -11.40
N PHE A 21 -16.95 14.95 -11.87
CA PHE A 21 -17.23 16.32 -11.39
C PHE A 21 -18.65 16.79 -11.72
N ARG A 22 -19.24 16.33 -12.84
CA ARG A 22 -20.64 16.62 -13.17
C ARG A 22 -21.63 15.84 -12.31
N GLU A 23 -21.34 14.58 -12.02
CA GLU A 23 -22.19 13.70 -11.23
C GLU A 23 -22.14 14.06 -9.73
N ALA A 24 -20.97 14.44 -9.19
CA ALA A 24 -20.82 14.97 -7.84
C ALA A 24 -21.52 16.33 -7.64
N MET A 25 -21.66 17.14 -8.70
CA MET A 25 -22.40 18.40 -8.68
C MET A 25 -23.93 18.21 -8.81
N ALA A 26 -24.39 17.11 -9.41
CA ALA A 26 -25.81 16.86 -9.68
C ALA A 26 -26.57 16.27 -8.48
N SER A 27 -25.87 15.69 -7.48
CA SER A 27 -26.49 15.10 -6.28
C SER A 27 -26.82 16.12 -5.18
N GLY A 28 -26.46 17.39 -5.33
CA GLY A 28 -26.76 18.48 -4.40
C GLY A 28 -28.12 19.16 -4.62
N ASN A 29 -29.23 18.42 -4.67
CA ASN A 29 -30.57 19.03 -4.71
C ASN A 29 -31.15 19.21 -3.30
N TYR A 30 -30.90 20.38 -2.70
CA TYR A 30 -31.73 20.89 -1.61
C TYR A 30 -32.96 21.58 -2.20
N SER A 31 -34.14 20.98 -2.01
CA SER A 31 -35.43 21.63 -2.29
C SER A 31 -35.60 22.86 -1.40
N THR A 32 -35.43 24.04 -1.97
CA THR A 32 -35.84 25.32 -1.36
C THR A 32 -37.36 25.43 -1.36
N VAL A 33 -37.98 25.27 -0.19
CA VAL A 33 -39.37 25.68 0.06
C VAL A 33 -39.38 27.20 0.23
N THR A 34 -39.95 27.92 -0.73
CA THR A 34 -40.27 29.35 -0.62
C THR A 34 -41.55 29.56 0.18
N PRO A 35 -41.62 30.51 1.14
CA PRO A 35 -42.87 30.85 1.80
C PRO A 35 -43.60 31.91 0.98
N ASN A 36 -44.76 31.55 0.42
CA ASN A 36 -45.74 32.53 -0.05
C ASN A 36 -46.70 32.85 1.09
N SER A 37 -46.75 34.11 1.45
CA SER A 37 -47.80 34.74 2.25
C SER A 37 -49.08 34.84 1.43
N ASP A 38 -50.13 34.14 1.83
CA ASP A 38 -51.50 34.55 1.53
C ASP A 38 -52.49 34.00 2.57
N SER A 39 -53.52 34.79 2.82
CA SER A 39 -54.34 34.84 4.03
C SER A 39 -55.59 33.94 4.05
N GLY A 40 -55.84 33.32 5.22
CA GLY A 40 -57.17 33.00 5.78
C GLY A 40 -57.59 31.51 5.83
N PRO A 41 -58.66 31.12 6.56
CA PRO A 41 -59.22 31.64 7.81
C PRO A 41 -59.18 30.59 8.97
N ALA A 42 -59.61 31.03 10.16
CA ALA A 42 -59.43 30.44 11.49
C ALA A 42 -59.79 28.93 11.70
N PRO A 43 -59.08 28.21 12.60
CA PRO A 43 -59.45 26.87 13.01
C PRO A 43 -60.43 26.86 14.20
N THR A 44 -61.42 25.97 14.11
CA THR A 44 -62.34 25.56 15.18
C THR A 44 -61.62 24.60 16.14
N PRO A 45 -61.93 24.58 17.45
CA PRO A 45 -61.19 23.78 18.42
C PRO A 45 -61.77 22.36 18.52
N LEU A 46 -60.90 21.36 18.67
CA LEU A 46 -61.26 20.00 19.07
C LEU A 46 -60.45 19.57 20.32
N PRO A 47 -61.01 18.66 21.14
CA PRO A 47 -60.80 18.64 22.58
C PRO A 47 -59.68 17.71 23.04
N THR A 48 -59.10 18.09 24.17
CA THR A 48 -58.27 17.29 25.06
C THR A 48 -59.05 16.08 25.61
N LEU A 49 -58.48 14.87 25.61
CA LEU A 49 -58.83 13.83 26.58
C LEU A 49 -57.75 12.73 26.72
N ALA A 50 -57.19 12.72 27.94
CA ALA A 50 -56.80 11.61 28.81
C ALA A 50 -56.00 10.39 28.30
N VAL A 51 -54.84 10.25 28.94
CA VAL A 51 -54.07 9.01 29.18
C VAL A 51 -54.89 8.01 30.02
N PRO A 52 -54.71 6.69 29.79
CA PRO A 52 -54.62 5.79 30.92
C PRO A 52 -53.47 4.77 30.84
N ALA A 53 -53.17 4.25 32.04
CA ALA A 53 -52.00 3.49 32.45
C ALA A 53 -51.98 2.00 32.05
N ALA A 54 -50.79 1.42 32.24
CA ALA A 54 -50.41 0.03 32.01
C ALA A 54 -51.08 -1.00 32.93
N VAL A 55 -51.32 -2.22 32.42
CA VAL A 55 -51.31 -3.52 33.14
C VAL A 55 -50.98 -4.65 32.12
N PRO A 56 -50.21 -5.71 32.49
CA PRO A 56 -49.72 -6.75 31.57
C PRO A 56 -50.67 -7.96 31.44
N TYR A 57 -50.56 -8.76 30.37
CA TYR A 57 -51.11 -10.12 30.36
C TYR A 57 -50.40 -11.08 29.39
N THR A 58 -50.44 -12.35 29.79
CA THR A 58 -49.78 -13.55 29.28
C THR A 58 -50.68 -14.42 28.38
N SER A 59 -50.03 -15.12 27.45
CA SER A 59 -50.33 -16.47 26.91
C SER A 59 -51.50 -16.74 25.94
N SER A 60 -51.15 -17.61 24.97
CA SER A 60 -51.88 -18.81 24.50
C SER A 60 -52.64 -18.82 23.14
N ARG A 61 -52.05 -19.59 22.20
CA ARG A 61 -52.63 -20.68 21.36
C ARG A 61 -54.06 -20.53 20.80
N SER A 62 -54.21 -20.52 19.47
CA SER A 62 -54.66 -21.68 18.64
C SER A 62 -55.31 -21.31 17.27
N LEU A 63 -54.86 -22.03 16.23
CA LEU A 63 -55.59 -22.63 15.10
C LEU A 63 -56.61 -21.82 14.27
N ALA A 64 -56.28 -21.57 13.00
CA ALA A 64 -57.20 -21.78 11.86
C ALA A 64 -56.45 -21.87 10.51
N LEU A 65 -56.72 -22.94 9.76
CA LEU A 65 -56.54 -23.17 8.30
C LEU A 65 -57.85 -23.84 7.84
N PRO A 66 -58.17 -23.98 6.54
CA PRO A 66 -57.75 -23.21 5.37
C PRO A 66 -58.96 -22.77 4.50
N ALA A 67 -58.75 -21.90 3.51
CA ALA A 67 -59.66 -21.77 2.38
C ALA A 67 -58.87 -21.63 1.08
N ALA A 68 -59.28 -22.44 0.11
CA ALA A 68 -58.63 -22.65 -1.16
C ALA A 68 -59.21 -21.76 -2.28
N SER A 69 -58.43 -21.74 -3.37
CA SER A 69 -58.87 -21.87 -4.77
C SER A 69 -58.74 -20.63 -5.67
N ASN A 70 -58.00 -20.89 -6.76
CA ASN A 70 -58.25 -20.59 -8.18
C ASN A 70 -58.46 -19.11 -8.56
N GLY A 71 -57.78 -18.53 -9.54
CA GLY A 71 -57.03 -19.03 -10.69
C GLY A 71 -57.17 -17.98 -11.80
N HIS A 72 -56.28 -17.92 -12.80
CA HIS A 72 -56.51 -17.49 -14.20
C HIS A 72 -55.20 -17.34 -14.99
N PRO A 73 -55.24 -17.28 -16.34
CA PRO A 73 -54.33 -18.07 -17.17
C PRO A 73 -53.68 -17.30 -18.35
N ILE A 74 -52.97 -18.07 -19.19
CA ILE A 74 -52.70 -17.89 -20.65
C ILE A 74 -51.51 -16.99 -21.09
N PRO A 75 -50.82 -17.39 -22.19
CA PRO A 75 -49.49 -16.92 -22.64
C PRO A 75 -49.53 -16.11 -23.95
N SER A 76 -48.39 -15.62 -24.45
CA SER A 76 -48.08 -15.31 -25.88
C SER A 76 -46.57 -14.99 -25.99
N THR A 77 -45.66 -15.68 -26.69
CA THR A 77 -45.46 -16.00 -28.14
C THR A 77 -44.94 -14.86 -29.03
N LEU A 78 -43.78 -15.16 -29.68
CA LEU A 78 -43.26 -14.71 -31.00
C LEU A 78 -42.68 -13.26 -31.05
N SER A 79 -41.59 -12.92 -31.76
CA SER A 79 -40.77 -13.59 -32.78
C SER A 79 -39.46 -12.80 -33.02
N PRO A 80 -38.48 -13.33 -33.80
CA PRO A 80 -37.14 -12.80 -33.98
C PRO A 80 -36.95 -12.02 -35.31
N ALA A 81 -35.84 -11.29 -35.45
CA ALA A 81 -35.36 -10.80 -36.74
C ALA A 81 -33.82 -10.73 -36.80
N SER A 82 -33.31 -11.26 -37.92
CA SER A 82 -31.94 -11.44 -38.37
C SER A 82 -31.47 -10.33 -39.33
N LEU A 83 -30.19 -10.42 -39.77
CA LEU A 83 -29.49 -9.75 -40.91
C LEU A 83 -28.60 -8.55 -40.51
N ALA A 84 -27.42 -8.29 -41.06
CA ALA A 84 -26.58 -8.93 -42.07
C ALA A 84 -25.15 -8.35 -42.03
N THR A 85 -24.22 -9.11 -42.61
CA THR A 85 -22.84 -8.83 -43.04
C THR A 85 -22.64 -7.63 -43.96
N GLN A 86 -21.43 -7.02 -43.95
CA GLN A 86 -20.55 -6.79 -45.13
C GLN A 86 -19.14 -6.25 -44.75
N PRO A 87 -18.10 -6.43 -45.61
CA PRO A 87 -16.67 -6.17 -45.34
C PRO A 87 -16.07 -4.99 -46.15
N MET A 88 -14.86 -4.53 -45.81
CA MET A 88 -14.05 -3.65 -46.66
C MET A 88 -12.53 -3.97 -46.60
N LEU A 89 -11.94 -4.10 -47.80
CA LEU A 89 -10.51 -4.04 -48.17
C LEU A 89 -9.93 -2.65 -47.80
N GLY A 90 -8.65 -2.33 -47.62
CA GLY A 90 -7.36 -2.91 -48.00
C GLY A 90 -6.47 -1.74 -48.51
N VAL A 91 -5.29 -1.48 -47.94
CA VAL A 91 -4.25 -0.61 -48.56
C VAL A 91 -2.85 -1.07 -48.12
N SER A 92 -1.97 -1.19 -49.11
CA SER A 92 -0.57 -1.62 -49.05
C SER A 92 0.41 -0.47 -48.76
N GLY A 93 1.48 -0.80 -48.02
CA GLY A 93 2.88 -0.50 -48.40
C GLY A 93 3.45 0.89 -48.13
N LEU A 94 4.51 0.96 -47.31
CA LEU A 94 5.80 1.59 -47.62
C LEU A 94 6.82 1.26 -46.52
N ALA A 95 7.98 0.74 -46.93
CA ALA A 95 9.10 0.36 -46.07
C ALA A 95 10.27 1.31 -46.29
N ILE A 96 10.85 1.85 -45.21
CA ILE A 96 12.20 2.45 -45.14
C ILE A 96 12.80 2.14 -43.75
N PRO A 97 14.10 1.79 -43.64
CA PRO A 97 14.65 1.12 -42.47
C PRO A 97 15.14 2.12 -41.41
N LEU A 98 14.85 1.84 -40.14
CA LEU A 98 15.47 2.52 -39.00
C LEU A 98 16.45 1.58 -38.29
N ALA A 99 17.66 2.10 -38.11
CA ALA A 99 18.81 1.43 -37.52
C ALA A 99 18.52 1.00 -36.06
N GLY A 100 18.49 -0.31 -35.84
CA GLY A 100 18.37 -0.92 -34.52
C GLY A 100 19.72 -1.03 -33.81
N GLY A 101 19.74 -0.61 -32.54
CA GLY A 101 20.87 -0.70 -31.63
C GLY A 101 21.38 -2.13 -31.43
N HIS A 102 22.70 -2.26 -31.33
CA HIS A 102 23.41 -3.52 -31.24
C HIS A 102 23.17 -4.25 -29.91
N SER A 103 22.72 -5.51 -30.00
CA SER A 103 22.66 -6.46 -28.89
C SER A 103 24.05 -7.08 -28.61
N ASN A 104 24.36 -7.28 -27.33
CA ASN A 104 25.64 -7.83 -26.84
C ASN A 104 25.90 -9.30 -27.22
N SER A 105 24.94 -9.98 -27.84
CA SER A 105 25.04 -11.40 -28.23
C SER A 105 25.94 -11.63 -29.45
N ALA A 106 25.93 -10.73 -30.44
CA ALA A 106 26.76 -10.86 -31.65
C ALA A 106 28.27 -10.72 -31.37
N ARG A 107 28.66 -10.03 -30.29
CA ARG A 107 30.06 -9.82 -29.90
C ARG A 107 30.70 -11.07 -29.26
N ARG A 108 29.89 -11.98 -28.68
CA ARG A 108 30.37 -13.23 -28.08
C ARG A 108 30.54 -14.36 -29.10
N ALA A 109 29.75 -14.39 -30.17
CA ALA A 109 29.92 -15.36 -31.26
C ALA A 109 31.30 -15.23 -31.94
N ARG A 110 31.84 -14.00 -32.07
CA ARG A 110 33.18 -13.75 -32.64
C ARG A 110 34.36 -14.04 -31.70
N LEU A 111 34.11 -14.33 -30.41
CA LEU A 111 35.16 -14.65 -29.44
C LEU A 111 35.47 -16.15 -29.35
N ARG A 112 34.71 -17.01 -30.05
CA ARG A 112 34.95 -18.45 -30.09
C ARG A 112 36.19 -18.86 -30.91
N ASP A 113 36.70 -17.97 -31.78
CA ASP A 113 37.78 -18.32 -32.71
C ASP A 113 39.17 -17.75 -32.32
N LEU A 114 39.32 -17.13 -31.14
CA LEU A 114 40.59 -16.55 -30.72
C LEU A 114 41.32 -17.47 -29.73
N THR A 115 42.52 -17.91 -30.11
CA THR A 115 43.39 -18.69 -29.23
C THR A 115 43.85 -17.85 -28.02
N THR A 116 44.09 -18.49 -26.87
CA THR A 116 44.55 -17.84 -25.62
C THR A 116 45.81 -16.98 -25.82
N SER A 117 46.62 -17.29 -26.83
CA SER A 117 47.82 -16.52 -27.21
C SER A 117 47.52 -15.15 -27.82
N GLN A 118 46.40 -14.99 -28.53
CA GLN A 118 46.01 -13.74 -29.21
C GLN A 118 45.38 -12.74 -28.24
N ILE A 119 44.67 -13.23 -27.21
CA ILE A 119 44.08 -12.41 -26.14
C ILE A 119 45.18 -11.78 -25.27
N SER A 120 46.24 -12.53 -24.96
CA SER A 120 47.39 -11.99 -24.20
C SER A 120 48.16 -10.91 -24.98
N ARG A 121 48.29 -11.03 -26.32
CA ARG A 121 48.95 -10.00 -27.15
C ARG A 121 48.13 -8.72 -27.27
N THR A 122 46.80 -8.83 -27.38
CA THR A 122 45.92 -7.64 -27.43
C THR A 122 45.86 -6.92 -26.09
N ASN A 123 45.94 -7.64 -24.97
CA ASN A 123 46.03 -7.02 -23.65
C ASN A 123 47.40 -6.39 -23.39
N ALA A 124 48.51 -7.02 -23.82
CA ALA A 124 49.83 -6.42 -23.72
C ALA A 124 49.95 -5.12 -24.53
N GLY A 125 49.39 -5.07 -25.75
CA GLY A 125 49.35 -3.85 -26.57
C GLY A 125 48.55 -2.71 -25.95
N ARG A 126 47.46 -3.02 -25.22
CA ARG A 126 46.65 -2.00 -24.51
C ARG A 126 47.36 -1.43 -23.28
N VAL A 127 48.13 -2.25 -22.56
CA VAL A 127 48.92 -1.80 -21.41
C VAL A 127 50.10 -0.93 -21.89
N SER A 128 50.72 -1.26 -23.03
CA SER A 128 51.77 -0.42 -23.62
C SER A 128 51.25 0.90 -24.20
N ALA A 129 50.05 0.93 -24.79
CA ALA A 129 49.42 2.17 -25.29
C ALA A 129 48.98 3.11 -24.15
N ALA A 130 48.59 2.57 -22.99
CA ALA A 130 48.26 3.35 -21.81
C ALA A 130 49.50 3.99 -21.13
N ALA A 131 50.68 3.39 -21.31
CA ALA A 131 51.94 3.93 -20.76
C ALA A 131 52.52 5.10 -21.57
N ALA A 132 52.15 5.25 -22.85
CA ALA A 132 52.69 6.28 -23.73
C ALA A 132 52.06 7.69 -23.57
N HIS A 133 50.99 7.82 -22.77
CA HIS A 133 50.24 9.09 -22.62
C HIS A 133 50.55 9.89 -21.33
N LEU A 134 51.60 9.55 -20.58
CA LEU A 134 52.01 10.29 -19.38
C LEU A 134 53.33 11.05 -19.63
N GLY A 135 53.22 12.22 -20.25
CA GLY A 135 54.35 13.12 -20.51
C GLY A 135 53.94 14.58 -20.44
N VAL A 136 53.63 15.09 -19.24
CA VAL A 136 53.58 16.53 -18.94
C VAL A 136 54.15 16.74 -17.53
N PRO A 137 55.27 17.46 -17.35
CA PRO A 137 55.83 17.75 -16.04
C PRO A 137 55.16 18.99 -15.44
N GLY A 138 54.62 18.89 -14.22
CA GLY A 138 54.27 20.08 -13.42
C GLY A 138 52.94 20.10 -12.67
N GLN A 139 52.21 18.99 -12.51
CA GLN A 139 51.03 18.96 -11.64
C GLN A 139 51.17 17.90 -10.53
N ALA A 140 51.10 18.36 -9.28
CA ALA A 140 51.00 17.49 -8.12
C ALA A 140 49.66 16.74 -8.15
N LEU A 141 49.71 15.43 -8.37
CA LEU A 141 48.54 14.57 -8.36
C LEU A 141 47.95 14.49 -6.94
N PRO A 142 46.61 14.56 -6.78
CA PRO A 142 45.97 14.41 -5.48
C PRO A 142 46.23 12.99 -4.93
N PRO A 143 46.22 12.82 -3.59
CA PRO A 143 46.55 11.56 -2.95
C PRO A 143 45.62 10.45 -3.44
N ARG A 144 46.19 9.47 -4.15
CA ARG A 144 45.51 8.25 -4.55
C ARG A 144 44.90 7.61 -3.29
N ARG A 145 43.57 7.55 -3.22
CA ARG A 145 42.86 6.71 -2.23
C ARG A 145 43.44 5.31 -2.32
N ARG A 146 44.19 4.90 -1.30
CA ARG A 146 44.64 3.52 -1.15
C ARG A 146 43.37 2.67 -1.12
N ARG A 147 43.19 1.79 -2.11
CA ARG A 147 42.26 0.68 -1.95
C ARG A 147 42.72 -0.06 -0.71
N GLY A 148 41.83 -0.24 0.26
CA GLY A 148 42.12 -1.05 1.44
C GLY A 148 42.64 -2.43 1.04
N PRO A 149 43.35 -3.12 1.95
CA PRO A 149 43.86 -4.46 1.67
C PRO A 149 42.72 -5.34 1.14
N ALA A 150 42.96 -6.04 0.03
CA ALA A 150 41.99 -6.96 -0.52
C ALA A 150 41.66 -8.00 0.55
N VAL A 151 40.42 -7.98 1.06
CA VAL A 151 39.91 -9.01 1.96
C VAL A 151 40.08 -10.33 1.20
N ARG A 152 40.89 -11.25 1.74
CA ARG A 152 41.02 -12.61 1.20
C ARG A 152 39.64 -13.24 1.33
N GLY A 153 38.88 -13.31 0.24
CA GLY A 153 37.63 -14.04 0.20
C GLY A 153 37.88 -15.48 0.64
N VAL A 154 36.97 -16.01 1.47
CA VAL A 154 37.01 -17.39 1.95
C VAL A 154 37.25 -18.33 0.76
N VAL A 155 38.36 -19.06 0.80
CA VAL A 155 38.69 -20.04 -0.24
C VAL A 155 37.75 -21.21 -0.06
N LEU A 156 36.64 -21.22 -0.81
CA LEU A 156 35.77 -22.39 -0.89
C LEU A 156 36.62 -23.60 -1.29
N HIS A 157 36.61 -24.66 -0.46
CA HIS A 157 37.24 -25.94 -0.79
C HIS A 157 36.79 -26.35 -2.20
N GLN A 158 37.75 -26.59 -3.10
CA GLN A 158 37.45 -27.13 -4.41
C GLN A 158 36.87 -28.53 -4.21
N GLY A 159 35.54 -28.62 -4.30
CA GLY A 159 34.86 -29.90 -4.30
C GLY A 159 35.39 -30.79 -5.44
N PRO A 160 35.27 -32.12 -5.32
CA PRO A 160 35.75 -33.04 -6.34
C PRO A 160 35.19 -32.63 -7.71
N GLN A 161 36.06 -32.55 -8.73
CA GLN A 161 35.64 -32.13 -10.06
C GLN A 161 34.45 -32.97 -10.54
N THR A 162 33.38 -32.30 -10.98
CA THR A 162 32.31 -32.95 -11.73
C THR A 162 32.87 -33.39 -13.07
N THR A 163 32.78 -34.68 -13.33
CA THR A 163 32.90 -35.23 -14.68
C THR A 163 31.53 -35.76 -15.09
N LEU A 164 31.21 -35.68 -16.38
CA LEU A 164 29.99 -36.25 -16.94
C LEU A 164 29.84 -37.74 -16.56
N GLU A 165 30.97 -38.44 -16.38
CA GLU A 165 31.05 -39.83 -15.92
C GLU A 165 30.36 -40.08 -14.57
N LYS A 166 30.35 -39.11 -13.65
CA LYS A 166 29.76 -39.30 -12.31
C LYS A 166 28.23 -39.29 -12.30
N VAL A 167 27.62 -38.63 -13.27
CA VAL A 167 26.16 -38.50 -13.39
C VAL A 167 25.59 -39.32 -14.55
N SER A 168 26.46 -40.02 -15.27
CA SER A 168 26.09 -40.83 -16.41
C SER A 168 26.11 -42.31 -16.08
N SER A 169 25.12 -43.04 -16.57
CA SER A 169 25.09 -44.51 -16.58
C SER A 169 24.87 -44.99 -18.02
N PHE A 170 25.18 -46.26 -18.29
CA PHE A 170 24.85 -46.87 -19.57
C PHE A 170 23.57 -47.68 -19.42
N ASN A 171 22.60 -47.42 -20.29
CA ASN A 171 21.39 -48.24 -20.34
C ASN A 171 21.68 -49.61 -20.97
N PRO A 172 20.74 -50.58 -20.94
CA PRO A 172 20.95 -51.91 -21.53
C PRO A 172 21.28 -51.90 -23.04
N ALA A 173 20.95 -50.82 -23.75
CA ALA A 173 21.26 -50.63 -25.16
C ALA A 173 22.66 -50.01 -25.40
N GLY A 174 23.46 -49.81 -24.35
CA GLY A 174 24.78 -49.19 -24.44
C GLY A 174 24.75 -47.68 -24.70
N VAL A 175 23.58 -47.03 -24.61
CA VAL A 175 23.45 -45.58 -24.72
C VAL A 175 23.75 -44.95 -23.37
N ARG A 176 24.59 -43.91 -23.40
CA ARG A 176 24.93 -43.14 -22.21
C ARG A 176 23.78 -42.22 -21.83
N GLU A 177 23.24 -42.43 -20.65
CA GLU A 177 22.13 -41.68 -20.06
C GLU A 177 22.61 -40.88 -18.85
N ILE A 178 22.02 -39.71 -18.65
CA ILE A 178 22.24 -38.83 -17.52
C ILE A 178 20.94 -38.79 -16.72
N ARG A 179 21.04 -38.98 -15.40
CA ARG A 179 19.94 -38.68 -14.49
C ARG A 179 19.90 -37.18 -14.23
N VAL A 180 18.85 -36.51 -14.66
CA VAL A 180 18.67 -35.05 -14.53
C VAL A 180 17.48 -34.76 -13.64
N THR A 181 17.67 -33.93 -12.63
CA THR A 181 16.58 -33.32 -11.85
C THR A 181 16.43 -31.86 -12.26
N ASN A 182 15.32 -31.51 -12.90
CA ASN A 182 14.99 -30.12 -13.20
C ASN A 182 14.20 -29.49 -12.03
N LEU A 183 14.76 -28.46 -11.40
CA LEU A 183 14.15 -27.69 -10.33
C LEU A 183 13.58 -26.38 -10.90
N VAL A 184 12.26 -26.31 -11.00
CA VAL A 184 11.52 -25.17 -11.57
C VAL A 184 11.21 -24.14 -10.48
N GLN A 185 11.81 -22.95 -10.57
CA GLN A 185 11.48 -21.82 -9.70
C GLN A 185 10.18 -21.15 -10.17
N PRO A 186 9.29 -20.72 -9.26
CA PRO A 186 8.19 -19.82 -9.59
C PRO A 186 8.71 -18.50 -10.18
N PHE A 187 7.86 -17.76 -10.90
CA PHE A 187 8.24 -16.47 -11.47
C PHE A 187 8.73 -15.51 -10.38
N GLN A 188 9.80 -14.76 -10.64
CA GLN A 188 10.32 -13.70 -9.75
C GLN A 188 10.58 -12.44 -10.57
N THR A 189 10.34 -11.25 -10.04
CA THR A 189 10.50 -9.99 -10.79
C THR A 189 11.98 -9.56 -10.98
N GLY A 190 12.91 -10.19 -10.25
CA GLY A 190 14.35 -9.93 -10.34
C GLY A 190 15.05 -10.56 -11.56
N GLN A 191 16.17 -9.96 -11.97
CA GLN A 191 17.08 -10.54 -12.98
C GLN A 191 17.88 -11.73 -12.44
N GLU A 192 18.11 -11.75 -11.13
CA GLU A 192 18.85 -12.79 -10.42
C GLU A 192 17.93 -13.48 -9.39
N VAL A 193 18.16 -14.77 -9.20
CA VAL A 193 17.45 -15.67 -8.30
C VAL A 193 18.45 -16.17 -7.28
N VAL A 194 18.18 -16.00 -5.99
CA VAL A 194 19.07 -16.46 -4.93
C VAL A 194 18.95 -17.97 -4.79
N LEU A 195 20.08 -18.68 -4.80
CA LEU A 195 20.13 -20.10 -4.46
C LEU A 195 20.26 -20.23 -2.93
N TYR A 196 19.26 -20.84 -2.31
CA TYR A 196 19.21 -21.05 -0.86
C TYR A 196 20.17 -22.16 -0.42
N LYS A 197 21.48 -21.91 -0.44
CA LYS A 197 22.52 -22.90 -0.15
C LYS A 197 22.31 -23.59 1.20
N ASN A 198 22.03 -22.82 2.25
CA ASN A 198 21.85 -23.32 3.62
C ASN A 198 20.50 -24.04 3.81
N PHE A 199 19.53 -23.78 2.91
CA PHE A 199 18.20 -24.37 2.94
C PHE A 199 17.95 -25.25 1.72
N ARG A 200 19.01 -25.79 1.11
CA ARG A 200 18.91 -26.53 -0.14
C ARG A 200 17.94 -27.70 -0.04
N ALA A 201 18.00 -28.48 1.04
CA ALA A 201 17.12 -29.61 1.27
C ALA A 201 15.65 -29.16 1.45
N ALA A 202 15.41 -28.12 2.26
CA ALA A 202 14.07 -27.58 2.50
C ALA A 202 13.47 -26.96 1.22
N HIS A 203 14.28 -26.25 0.44
CA HIS A 203 13.86 -25.66 -0.83
C HIS A 203 13.56 -26.73 -1.88
N GLN A 204 14.42 -27.74 -2.02
CA GLN A 204 14.14 -28.88 -2.90
C GLN A 204 12.88 -29.64 -2.48
N HIS A 205 12.72 -29.88 -1.17
CA HIS A 205 11.52 -30.51 -0.63
C HIS A 205 10.27 -29.68 -0.94
N TYR A 206 10.32 -28.36 -0.76
CA TYR A 206 9.22 -27.48 -1.14
C TYR A 206 8.88 -27.58 -2.62
N LEU A 207 9.87 -27.52 -3.50
CA LEU A 207 9.64 -27.66 -4.93
C LEU A 207 9.06 -29.04 -5.27
N ALA A 208 9.54 -30.11 -4.65
CA ALA A 208 9.00 -31.45 -4.85
C ALA A 208 7.54 -31.59 -4.38
N THR A 209 7.22 -31.10 -3.17
CA THR A 209 5.86 -31.09 -2.61
C THR A 209 4.90 -30.28 -3.48
N ASN A 210 5.39 -29.21 -4.11
CA ASN A 210 4.62 -28.43 -5.07
C ASN A 210 4.74 -28.94 -6.52
N GLN A 211 5.27 -30.15 -6.78
CA GLN A 211 5.41 -30.71 -8.15
C GLN A 211 6.14 -29.78 -9.14
N LEU A 212 7.18 -29.14 -8.64
CA LEU A 212 8.12 -28.28 -9.39
C LEU A 212 9.53 -28.89 -9.48
N ALA A 213 9.70 -30.14 -9.06
CA ALA A 213 10.93 -30.91 -9.21
C ALA A 213 10.67 -32.15 -10.07
N PHE A 214 11.39 -32.29 -11.18
CA PHE A 214 11.17 -33.36 -12.15
C PHE A 214 12.44 -34.16 -12.40
N ASP A 215 12.36 -35.48 -12.24
CA ASP A 215 13.45 -36.40 -12.50
C ASP A 215 13.31 -37.04 -13.89
N TYR A 216 14.41 -37.06 -14.64
CA TYR A 216 14.51 -37.63 -15.97
C TYR A 216 15.73 -38.53 -16.06
N ASN A 217 15.62 -39.62 -16.81
CA ASN A 217 16.76 -40.41 -17.26
C ASN A 217 16.80 -40.34 -18.79
N VAL A 218 17.77 -39.61 -19.33
CA VAL A 218 17.77 -39.16 -20.73
C VAL A 218 19.15 -39.30 -21.34
N SER A 219 19.24 -39.44 -22.67
CA SER A 219 20.53 -39.47 -23.36
C SER A 219 21.32 -38.18 -23.11
N GLU A 220 22.66 -38.27 -23.03
CA GLU A 220 23.55 -37.10 -22.93
C GLU A 220 23.36 -36.08 -24.08
N ASN A 221 22.84 -36.53 -25.22
CA ASN A 221 22.55 -35.70 -26.39
C ASN A 221 21.17 -35.00 -26.35
N THR A 222 20.41 -35.16 -25.27
CA THR A 222 19.09 -34.51 -25.13
C THR A 222 19.28 -33.00 -24.96
N SER A 223 18.52 -32.21 -25.73
CA SER A 223 18.61 -30.74 -25.64
C SER A 223 18.04 -30.21 -24.32
N VAL A 224 18.61 -29.13 -23.78
CA VAL A 224 18.08 -28.44 -22.60
C VAL A 224 16.66 -27.93 -22.87
N SER A 225 16.38 -27.45 -24.09
CA SER A 225 15.02 -27.07 -24.50
C SER A 225 14.03 -28.23 -24.40
N SER A 226 14.44 -29.45 -24.75
CA SER A 226 13.59 -30.64 -24.62
C SER A 226 13.28 -30.94 -23.15
N ILE A 227 14.26 -30.81 -22.25
CA ILE A 227 14.03 -30.98 -20.81
C ILE A 227 13.05 -29.94 -20.27
N LEU A 228 13.19 -28.66 -20.67
CA LEU A 228 12.28 -27.60 -20.26
C LEU A 228 10.84 -27.83 -20.77
N GLN A 229 10.68 -28.30 -22.01
CA GLN A 229 9.38 -28.65 -22.59
C GLN A 229 8.76 -29.86 -21.88
N MET A 230 9.56 -30.90 -21.59
CA MET A 230 9.10 -32.06 -20.80
C MET A 230 8.65 -31.63 -19.40
N SER A 231 9.36 -30.71 -18.75
CA SER A 231 8.96 -30.20 -17.44
C SER A 231 7.69 -29.37 -17.50
N SER A 232 7.53 -28.48 -18.48
CA SER A 232 6.30 -27.69 -18.59
C SER A 232 5.08 -28.55 -18.97
N ALA A 233 5.27 -29.58 -19.80
CA ALA A 233 4.26 -30.59 -20.09
C ALA A 233 3.87 -31.38 -18.84
N ASN A 234 4.85 -31.86 -18.05
CA ASN A 234 4.60 -32.55 -16.79
C ASN A 234 3.91 -31.65 -15.76
N MET A 235 4.24 -30.36 -15.70
CA MET A 235 3.53 -29.39 -14.86
C MET A 235 2.04 -29.29 -15.23
N ARG A 236 1.71 -29.28 -16.53
CA ARG A 236 0.31 -29.21 -17.01
C ARG A 236 -0.50 -30.47 -16.69
N VAL A 237 0.14 -31.64 -16.78
CA VAL A 237 -0.52 -32.95 -16.61
C VAL A 237 -0.44 -33.47 -15.16
N GLY A 238 0.44 -32.91 -14.34
CA GLY A 238 0.58 -33.25 -12.93
C GLY A 238 -0.69 -32.96 -12.13
N THR A 239 -0.76 -33.47 -10.89
CA THR A 239 -1.96 -33.34 -10.03
C THR A 239 -2.34 -31.89 -9.74
N ARG A 240 -1.37 -30.97 -9.82
CA ARG A 240 -1.59 -29.54 -9.63
C ARG A 240 -2.03 -28.80 -10.90
N HIS A 241 -2.18 -29.46 -12.04
CA HIS A 241 -2.63 -28.90 -13.32
C HIS A 241 -2.18 -27.46 -13.59
N TYR A 242 -0.87 -27.25 -13.65
CA TYR A 242 -0.33 -25.91 -13.85
C TYR A 242 -0.77 -25.31 -15.19
N ALA A 243 -1.20 -24.04 -15.15
CA ALA A 243 -1.49 -23.23 -16.32
C ALA A 243 -0.58 -22.01 -16.34
N PHE A 244 0.14 -21.85 -17.46
CA PHE A 244 1.06 -20.73 -17.67
C PHE A 244 0.32 -19.52 -18.23
N GLY A 245 0.79 -18.32 -17.85
CA GLY A 245 0.28 -17.07 -18.41
C GLY A 245 0.50 -16.98 -19.92
N PRO A 246 -0.29 -16.16 -20.64
CA PRO A 246 -0.14 -16.02 -22.09
C PRO A 246 1.26 -15.51 -22.43
N LEU A 247 1.90 -16.16 -23.41
CA LEU A 247 3.13 -15.66 -23.99
C LEU A 247 2.81 -14.29 -24.63
N PRO A 248 3.56 -13.21 -24.34
CA PRO A 248 3.27 -11.90 -24.89
C PRO A 248 3.21 -11.97 -26.42
N ALA A 249 2.19 -11.39 -27.06
CA ALA A 249 2.06 -11.37 -28.51
C ALA A 249 3.00 -10.31 -29.12
N GLY A 250 4.30 -10.62 -29.19
CA GLY A 250 5.31 -9.74 -29.78
C GLY A 250 5.77 -10.23 -31.17
N PRO A 251 6.21 -9.33 -32.07
CA PRO A 251 6.56 -9.68 -33.46
C PRO A 251 7.76 -10.64 -33.56
N SER A 252 7.43 -11.92 -33.79
CA SER A 252 8.05 -12.96 -34.65
C SER A 252 9.58 -13.05 -34.91
N THR A 253 10.46 -12.36 -34.18
CA THR A 253 11.92 -12.62 -34.22
C THR A 253 12.40 -13.56 -33.11
N ARG A 254 11.47 -14.32 -32.53
CA ARG A 254 11.74 -15.19 -31.37
C ARG A 254 12.61 -16.36 -31.76
N LEU A 255 13.82 -16.40 -31.19
CA LEU A 255 14.62 -17.62 -31.15
C LEU A 255 13.76 -18.74 -30.50
N GLN A 256 13.89 -20.00 -30.90
CA GLN A 256 12.99 -21.08 -30.44
C GLN A 256 12.87 -21.18 -28.90
N HIS A 257 13.94 -20.89 -28.17
CA HIS A 257 13.93 -20.87 -26.70
C HIS A 257 13.10 -19.71 -26.11
N GLU A 258 12.75 -18.70 -26.91
CA GLU A 258 11.89 -17.59 -26.52
C GLU A 258 10.40 -17.94 -26.47
N ALA A 259 10.01 -19.04 -27.12
CA ALA A 259 8.67 -19.59 -27.07
C ALA A 259 8.45 -20.55 -25.88
N LEU A 260 9.50 -20.84 -25.09
CA LEU A 260 9.39 -21.75 -23.96
C LEU A 260 8.76 -21.06 -22.74
N GLU A 261 7.92 -21.81 -22.02
CA GLU A 261 7.26 -21.37 -20.78
C GLU A 261 8.24 -21.29 -19.62
N LEU A 262 9.26 -22.14 -19.66
CA LEU A 262 10.37 -22.18 -18.71
C LEU A 262 11.64 -21.63 -19.34
N GLN A 263 12.47 -20.99 -18.53
CA GLN A 263 13.79 -20.50 -18.93
C GLN A 263 14.86 -21.14 -18.05
N ALA A 264 15.96 -21.59 -18.65
CA ALA A 264 17.10 -22.11 -17.91
C ALA A 264 17.80 -20.98 -17.12
N LEU A 265 18.26 -21.33 -15.92
CA LEU A 265 19.04 -20.46 -15.06
C LEU A 265 20.53 -20.86 -15.10
N VAL A 266 21.41 -19.86 -15.04
CA VAL A 266 22.87 -20.05 -14.95
C VAL A 266 23.42 -19.44 -13.69
N TYR A 267 24.50 -20.01 -13.17
CA TYR A 267 25.21 -19.45 -12.02
C TYR A 267 25.94 -18.17 -12.40
N VAL A 268 25.72 -17.13 -11.61
CA VAL A 268 26.46 -15.88 -11.71
C VAL A 268 27.82 -16.06 -11.03
N ASN A 269 28.87 -15.46 -11.62
CA ASN A 269 30.24 -15.52 -11.10
C ASN A 269 30.76 -16.95 -10.83
N ASN A 270 30.34 -17.94 -11.62
CA ASN A 270 30.71 -19.35 -11.45
C ASN A 270 30.31 -19.91 -10.09
N ALA A 271 29.17 -19.47 -9.55
CA ALA A 271 28.66 -19.81 -8.22
C ALA A 271 29.59 -19.43 -7.06
N LYS A 272 30.54 -18.52 -7.29
CA LYS A 272 31.32 -17.91 -6.21
C LYS A 272 30.40 -16.99 -5.42
N ASN A 273 30.39 -17.17 -4.09
CA ASN A 273 29.65 -16.32 -3.18
C ASN A 273 30.00 -14.85 -3.44
N ARG A 274 28.97 -14.00 -3.52
CA ARG A 274 29.16 -12.55 -3.48
C ARG A 274 29.37 -12.11 -2.03
N GLY A 275 29.47 -10.81 -1.80
CA GLY A 275 29.63 -10.25 -0.44
C GLY A 275 28.49 -10.59 0.51
N ASP A 276 27.39 -11.14 0.01
CA ASP A 276 26.22 -11.61 0.76
C ASP A 276 26.25 -13.11 1.09
N GLY A 277 27.34 -13.82 0.80
CA GLY A 277 27.49 -15.25 1.13
C GLY A 277 26.65 -16.20 0.27
N ALA A 278 25.80 -15.70 -0.64
CA ALA A 278 24.88 -16.50 -1.43
C ALA A 278 25.37 -16.74 -2.87
N ALA A 279 24.95 -17.88 -3.44
CA ALA A 279 25.11 -18.14 -4.86
C ALA A 279 23.89 -17.60 -5.62
N HIS A 280 24.13 -16.84 -6.68
CA HIS A 280 23.06 -16.25 -7.48
C HIS A 280 22.94 -16.99 -8.81
N LEU A 281 21.72 -17.14 -9.25
CA LEU A 281 21.35 -17.63 -10.57
C LEU A 281 20.84 -16.45 -11.39
N ARG A 282 21.02 -16.44 -12.71
CA ARG A 282 20.39 -15.48 -13.60
C ARG A 282 19.72 -16.18 -14.76
N ARG A 283 18.76 -15.50 -15.37
CA ARG A 283 18.14 -15.95 -16.62
C ARG A 283 19.14 -15.89 -17.75
N GLU A 284 19.24 -16.96 -18.54
CA GLU A 284 20.10 -17.00 -19.72
C GLU A 284 19.30 -17.49 -20.94
N SER A 285 19.67 -16.99 -22.12
CA SER A 285 19.15 -17.46 -23.40
C SER A 285 19.92 -18.71 -23.82
N ILE A 286 19.22 -19.83 -24.02
CA ILE A 286 19.82 -21.09 -24.49
C ILE A 286 19.62 -21.26 -25.99
N THR A 287 20.61 -21.79 -26.70
CA THR A 287 20.40 -22.24 -28.08
C THR A 287 19.58 -23.53 -28.08
N ALA A 288 18.71 -23.73 -29.08
CA ALA A 288 17.88 -24.94 -29.17
C ALA A 288 18.71 -26.23 -29.29
N GLU A 289 19.93 -26.11 -29.81
CA GLU A 289 20.87 -27.22 -30.00
C GLU A 289 21.70 -27.52 -28.74
N LEU A 290 21.58 -26.73 -27.67
CA LEU A 290 22.39 -26.94 -26.47
C LEU A 290 21.99 -28.25 -25.78
N THR A 291 22.86 -29.25 -25.78
CA THR A 291 22.64 -30.56 -25.18
C THR A 291 23.13 -30.62 -23.73
N LEU A 292 22.69 -31.64 -22.99
CA LEU A 292 23.17 -31.88 -21.62
C LEU A 292 24.68 -32.12 -21.59
N LYS A 293 25.24 -32.81 -22.59
CA LYS A 293 26.68 -33.01 -22.76
C LYS A 293 27.44 -31.68 -22.86
N ASP A 294 26.91 -30.73 -23.64
CA ASP A 294 27.53 -29.42 -23.84
C ASP A 294 27.65 -28.61 -22.53
N LEU A 295 26.74 -28.84 -21.58
CA LEU A 295 26.78 -28.19 -20.26
C LEU A 295 28.02 -28.57 -19.45
N PHE A 296 28.65 -29.71 -19.74
CA PHE A 296 29.88 -30.17 -19.08
C PHE A 296 31.16 -29.73 -19.81
N GLU A 297 31.06 -29.11 -20.99
CA GLU A 297 32.23 -28.59 -21.70
C GLU A 297 32.90 -27.44 -20.94
N PRO A 298 34.23 -27.28 -20.99
CA PRO A 298 34.96 -26.27 -20.23
C PRO A 298 34.42 -24.84 -20.37
N ALA A 299 33.85 -24.50 -21.54
CA ALA A 299 33.30 -23.17 -21.82
C ALA A 299 31.99 -22.87 -21.05
N LEU A 300 31.16 -23.89 -20.79
CA LEU A 300 29.83 -23.75 -20.18
C LEU A 300 29.74 -24.35 -18.78
N LYS A 301 30.66 -25.27 -18.43
CA LYS A 301 30.72 -25.97 -17.14
C LYS A 301 30.61 -25.06 -15.94
N ASN A 302 31.29 -23.91 -15.97
CA ASN A 302 31.27 -22.99 -14.83
C ASN A 302 29.95 -22.21 -14.71
N LEU A 303 29.18 -22.08 -15.80
CA LEU A 303 27.90 -21.38 -15.82
C LEU A 303 26.73 -22.31 -15.49
N TYR A 304 26.77 -23.56 -15.94
CA TYR A 304 25.65 -24.49 -15.81
C TYR A 304 25.91 -25.68 -14.88
N ALA A 305 27.17 -26.08 -14.69
CA ALA A 305 27.55 -27.28 -13.97
C ALA A 305 28.66 -27.08 -12.91
N PRO A 306 28.64 -26.01 -12.08
CA PRO A 306 29.57 -25.90 -10.96
C PRO A 306 29.46 -27.13 -10.04
N PRO A 307 30.57 -27.85 -9.77
CA PRO A 307 30.55 -29.17 -9.11
C PRO A 307 29.79 -29.21 -7.78
N LEU A 308 29.91 -28.15 -6.98
CA LEU A 308 29.34 -28.07 -5.64
C LEU A 308 27.81 -27.95 -5.62
N TYR A 309 27.21 -27.46 -6.71
CA TYR A 309 25.79 -27.12 -6.72
C TYR A 309 24.96 -27.99 -7.67
N CYS A 310 25.57 -28.44 -8.77
CA CYS A 310 24.84 -29.11 -9.85
C CYS A 310 24.88 -30.63 -9.80
N VAL A 311 25.58 -31.26 -8.85
CA VAL A 311 25.56 -32.71 -8.72
C VAL A 311 25.17 -33.12 -7.32
N GLN A 312 24.19 -34.02 -7.25
CA GLN A 312 23.64 -34.55 -6.01
C GLN A 312 23.54 -36.06 -6.16
N GLY A 313 24.49 -36.78 -5.55
CA GLY A 313 24.66 -38.21 -5.80
C GLY A 313 25.03 -38.46 -7.26
N ASP A 314 24.22 -39.25 -7.94
CA ASP A 314 24.34 -39.63 -9.36
C ASP A 314 23.50 -38.75 -10.30
N ARG A 315 22.93 -37.65 -9.80
CA ARG A 315 22.02 -36.78 -10.54
C ARG A 315 22.63 -35.41 -10.86
N PHE A 316 22.37 -34.93 -12.07
CA PHE A 316 22.62 -33.55 -12.49
C PHE A 316 21.42 -32.66 -12.17
N ILE A 317 21.63 -31.57 -11.44
CA ILE A 317 20.60 -30.61 -11.07
C ILE A 317 20.59 -29.47 -12.10
N LEU A 318 19.50 -29.38 -12.86
CA LEU A 318 19.21 -28.28 -13.76
C LEU A 318 18.28 -27.29 -13.06
N HIS A 319 18.60 -26.01 -13.09
CA HIS A 319 17.73 -24.96 -12.56
C HIS A 319 16.98 -24.27 -13.70
N SER A 320 15.67 -24.10 -13.54
CA SER A 320 14.83 -23.34 -14.46
C SER A 320 13.88 -22.41 -13.70
N ILE A 321 13.26 -21.46 -14.40
CA ILE A 321 12.29 -20.53 -13.84
C ILE A 321 11.11 -20.36 -14.80
N VAL A 322 9.91 -20.13 -14.26
CA VAL A 322 8.77 -19.68 -15.06
C VAL A 322 9.09 -18.32 -15.69
N ARG A 323 8.99 -18.24 -17.01
CA ARG A 323 9.44 -17.07 -17.77
C ARG A 323 8.57 -15.84 -17.56
N TYR A 324 7.26 -16.03 -17.51
CA TYR A 324 6.25 -14.97 -17.47
C TYR A 324 5.42 -15.04 -16.17
N PRO A 325 4.93 -13.90 -15.67
CA PRO A 325 4.00 -13.91 -14.54
C PRO A 325 2.69 -14.62 -14.91
N GLY A 326 1.91 -15.01 -13.90
CA GLY A 326 0.63 -15.67 -14.10
C GLY A 326 0.70 -17.19 -14.15
N LEU A 327 1.71 -17.81 -13.53
CA LEU A 327 1.63 -19.25 -13.22
C LEU A 327 0.46 -19.47 -12.26
N THR A 328 -0.52 -20.22 -12.72
CA THR A 328 -1.63 -20.68 -11.89
C THR A 328 -1.59 -22.20 -11.77
N PHE A 329 -2.17 -22.75 -10.72
CA PHE A 329 -2.25 -24.18 -10.50
C PHE A 329 -3.58 -24.53 -9.88
N VAL A 330 -4.06 -25.73 -10.13
CA VAL A 330 -5.29 -26.26 -9.56
C VAL A 330 -4.95 -27.11 -8.36
N GLU A 331 -5.44 -26.74 -7.19
CA GLU A 331 -5.30 -27.56 -5.98
C GLU A 331 -6.64 -28.26 -5.73
N THR A 332 -6.64 -29.59 -5.79
CA THR A 332 -7.78 -30.39 -5.38
C THR A 332 -7.60 -30.71 -3.90
N ILE A 333 -8.28 -29.96 -3.04
CA ILE A 333 -8.33 -30.23 -1.60
C ILE A 333 -9.45 -31.26 -1.40
N ASP A 334 -9.20 -32.32 -0.64
CA ASP A 334 -10.05 -33.51 -0.46
C ASP A 334 -11.56 -33.24 -0.62
N ASN A 335 -12.15 -33.76 -1.72
CA ASN A 335 -13.56 -33.67 -2.10
C ASN A 335 -14.13 -32.27 -2.45
N ALA A 336 -13.29 -31.23 -2.54
CA ALA A 336 -13.69 -29.90 -3.00
C ALA A 336 -13.50 -29.73 -4.52
N TRP A 337 -14.26 -28.80 -5.11
CA TRP A 337 -14.10 -28.42 -6.52
C TRP A 337 -12.67 -27.90 -6.76
N PRO A 338 -12.01 -28.30 -7.87
CA PRO A 338 -10.64 -27.89 -8.14
C PRO A 338 -10.55 -26.35 -8.23
N ARG A 339 -9.78 -25.70 -7.33
CA ARG A 339 -9.61 -24.24 -7.31
C ARG A 339 -8.31 -23.85 -7.99
N ARG A 340 -8.36 -22.80 -8.82
CA ARG A 340 -7.17 -22.24 -9.48
C ARG A 340 -6.51 -21.18 -8.59
N HIS A 341 -5.26 -21.40 -8.21
CA HIS A 341 -4.45 -20.53 -7.36
C HIS A 341 -3.33 -19.84 -8.15
N GLY A 342 -3.13 -18.53 -7.93
CA GLY A 342 -2.00 -17.75 -8.46
C GLY A 342 -0.94 -17.37 -7.42
N CYS A 343 -1.08 -17.87 -6.18
CA CYS A 343 -0.27 -17.42 -5.03
C CYS A 343 1.07 -18.15 -4.86
N LEU A 344 1.42 -19.12 -5.73
CA LEU A 344 2.61 -19.97 -5.53
C LEU A 344 3.91 -19.17 -5.45
N THR A 345 4.08 -18.19 -6.35
CA THR A 345 5.21 -17.26 -6.32
C THR A 345 5.29 -16.51 -4.99
N LYS A 346 4.16 -15.99 -4.48
CA LYS A 346 4.12 -15.24 -3.23
C LYS A 346 4.50 -16.15 -2.05
N ARG A 347 3.93 -17.37 -1.97
CA ARG A 347 4.22 -18.37 -0.93
C ARG A 347 5.70 -18.79 -0.93
N HIS A 348 6.25 -19.08 -2.11
CA HIS A 348 7.66 -19.46 -2.26
C HIS A 348 8.60 -18.35 -1.80
N ASN A 349 8.36 -17.12 -2.23
CA ASN A 349 9.18 -15.98 -1.83
C ASN A 349 9.08 -15.71 -0.32
N LEU A 350 7.89 -15.80 0.28
CA LEU A 350 7.70 -15.65 1.73
C LEU A 350 8.54 -16.68 2.50
N GLN A 351 8.43 -17.96 2.16
CA GLN A 351 9.08 -19.03 2.92
C GLN A 351 10.61 -19.01 2.88
N PHE A 352 11.21 -18.59 1.76
CA PHE A 352 12.67 -18.66 1.59
C PHE A 352 13.39 -17.32 1.63
N SER A 353 12.68 -16.19 1.56
CA SER A 353 13.30 -14.86 1.74
C SER A 353 13.83 -14.65 3.16
N GLU A 354 13.16 -15.20 4.18
CA GLU A 354 13.55 -15.10 5.59
C GLU A 354 14.82 -15.89 5.93
N ALA A 355 15.09 -16.96 5.18
CA ALA A 355 16.16 -17.91 5.47
C ALA A 355 17.56 -17.40 5.09
N VAL A 356 17.66 -16.46 4.14
CA VAL A 356 18.93 -15.89 3.66
C VAL A 356 19.54 -14.91 4.66
N GLU A 357 18.74 -14.35 5.59
CA GLU A 357 19.16 -13.30 6.53
C GLU A 357 19.63 -13.84 7.90
N MET A 358 19.50 -15.14 8.18
CA MET A 358 20.14 -15.78 9.34
C MET A 358 21.62 -16.07 9.02
N ASP A 359 22.44 -15.02 9.04
CA ASP A 359 23.88 -15.10 9.14
C ASP A 359 24.22 -15.61 10.55
N TRP A 360 24.70 -16.86 10.63
CA TRP A 360 25.23 -17.42 11.88
C TRP A 360 26.52 -16.67 12.16
N GLY A 361 26.45 -15.65 13.02
CA GLY A 361 27.65 -15.09 13.63
C GLY A 361 28.48 -16.23 14.20
N ASP A 362 29.75 -16.28 13.79
CA ASP A 362 30.74 -17.25 14.26
C ASP A 362 30.72 -17.31 15.81
N ASP A 363 30.04 -18.31 16.35
CA ASP A 363 30.10 -18.68 17.76
C ASP A 363 31.01 -19.91 17.86
N ASP A 364 32.31 -19.63 17.96
CA ASP A 364 33.32 -20.59 18.41
C ASP A 364 33.08 -20.89 19.91
N GLY A 365 32.10 -21.73 20.19
CA GLY A 365 31.68 -22.10 21.54
C GLY A 365 31.35 -23.58 21.64
N ALA A 366 32.38 -24.42 21.72
CA ALA A 366 32.26 -25.84 21.99
C ALA A 366 31.35 -26.15 23.21
N SER A 367 30.28 -26.89 22.99
CA SER A 367 29.74 -27.81 24.00
C SER A 367 29.05 -29.00 23.34
N ASP A 368 29.77 -30.11 23.36
CA ASP A 368 29.21 -31.46 23.26
C ASP A 368 28.22 -31.70 24.42
N THR A 369 27.06 -32.29 24.10
CA THR A 369 26.44 -33.49 24.72
C THR A 369 25.01 -33.62 24.19
N SER A 370 24.68 -34.63 23.37
CA SER A 370 24.19 -35.98 23.77
C SER A 370 23.02 -35.86 24.76
N GLY A 371 21.77 -36.25 24.52
CA GLY A 371 21.19 -37.35 23.75
C GLY A 371 20.04 -37.93 24.59
N GLY A 372 18.99 -38.49 23.97
CA GLY A 372 18.04 -39.38 24.67
C GLY A 372 16.55 -38.98 24.64
N VAL A 373 15.77 -39.75 23.89
CA VAL A 373 14.35 -40.14 24.13
C VAL A 373 14.44 -41.63 24.56
N PRO A 374 13.48 -42.30 25.24
CA PRO A 374 12.07 -41.94 25.48
C PRO A 374 11.48 -42.34 26.88
N GLU A 375 10.16 -42.08 27.03
CA GLU A 375 9.16 -42.80 27.86
C GLU A 375 9.25 -42.78 29.40
N SER A 376 8.16 -42.29 30.03
CA SER A 376 7.46 -43.04 31.08
C SER A 376 6.10 -42.41 31.41
N ASP A 377 5.06 -43.24 31.27
CA ASP A 377 3.73 -43.06 31.84
C ASP A 377 3.77 -42.87 33.37
N GLN A 378 2.89 -42.03 33.90
CA GLN A 378 2.34 -42.25 35.24
C GLN A 378 1.00 -41.53 35.43
N GLU A 379 -0.05 -42.35 35.44
CA GLU A 379 -1.36 -42.06 36.02
C GLU A 379 -1.24 -41.85 37.53
N SER A 380 -1.98 -40.88 38.07
CA SER A 380 -2.65 -41.03 39.37
C SER A 380 -3.81 -40.04 39.49
N ASP A 381 -5.00 -40.61 39.61
CA ASP A 381 -6.25 -40.02 40.08
C ASP A 381 -6.20 -39.68 41.59
N ASP A 382 -7.33 -39.10 42.05
CA ASP A 382 -7.79 -38.77 43.42
C ASP A 382 -7.59 -37.31 43.85
N GLU A 383 -8.52 -36.58 44.45
CA GLU A 383 -9.99 -36.60 44.59
C GLU A 383 -10.36 -35.35 45.43
N ASN A 384 -11.51 -34.72 45.15
CA ASN A 384 -12.41 -33.98 46.07
C ASN A 384 -12.00 -32.72 46.89
N ALA A 385 -12.46 -31.55 46.38
CA ALA A 385 -13.35 -30.51 46.98
C ALA A 385 -12.89 -29.63 48.20
N PRO A 386 -13.54 -28.46 48.53
CA PRO A 386 -14.51 -27.61 47.83
C PRO A 386 -14.16 -26.07 47.77
N ILE A 387 -15.06 -25.30 47.14
CA ILE A 387 -15.08 -23.84 46.88
C ILE A 387 -15.48 -22.99 48.11
N ALA A 388 -14.84 -21.83 48.33
CA ALA A 388 -15.44 -20.51 48.69
C ALA A 388 -14.37 -19.37 48.85
N PRO A 389 -14.73 -18.07 48.71
CA PRO A 389 -13.90 -17.07 48.03
C PRO A 389 -13.26 -16.01 48.94
N ILE A 390 -12.11 -15.44 48.54
CA ILE A 390 -11.61 -14.17 49.08
C ILE A 390 -11.18 -13.24 47.93
N LEU A 391 -11.93 -12.15 47.79
CA LEU A 391 -11.57 -10.92 47.10
C LEU A 391 -10.26 -10.34 47.68
N THR A 392 -9.25 -10.14 46.85
CA THR A 392 -8.26 -9.06 47.06
C THR A 392 -7.77 -8.54 45.71
N ALA A 393 -7.96 -7.24 45.50
CA ALA A 393 -7.50 -6.51 44.31
C ALA A 393 -5.96 -6.34 44.33
N PRO A 394 -5.28 -6.35 43.17
CA PRO A 394 -3.85 -6.01 43.11
C PRO A 394 -3.64 -4.50 43.21
N THR A 395 -2.73 -4.12 44.09
CA THR A 395 -2.17 -2.77 44.28
C THR A 395 -1.31 -2.37 43.07
N PRO A 396 -1.39 -1.12 42.56
CA PRO A 396 -0.53 -0.66 41.46
C PRO A 396 0.93 -0.41 41.91
N PRO A 397 1.92 -0.56 41.01
CA PRO A 397 3.32 -0.34 41.33
C PRO A 397 3.66 1.15 41.48
N ALA A 398 4.57 1.41 42.44
CA ALA A 398 5.01 2.73 42.86
C ALA A 398 5.81 3.49 41.79
N LEU A 399 5.55 4.80 41.71
CA LEU A 399 6.31 5.79 40.94
C LEU A 399 7.73 6.00 41.49
N PRO A 400 8.74 6.28 40.64
CA PRO A 400 10.07 6.67 41.12
C PRO A 400 10.06 8.09 41.71
N GLN A 401 10.71 8.20 42.87
CA GLN A 401 10.82 9.42 43.66
C GLN A 401 11.62 10.54 42.98
N ARG A 402 11.02 11.72 43.05
CA ARG A 402 11.52 13.05 42.68
C ARG A 402 12.73 13.44 43.56
N ARG A 403 13.91 13.63 42.97
CA ARG A 403 15.05 14.28 43.66
C ARG A 403 14.84 15.80 43.71
N ALA A 404 15.05 16.37 44.90
CA ALA A 404 14.96 17.80 45.19
C ALA A 404 16.13 18.60 44.57
N PRO A 405 15.94 19.91 44.30
CA PRO A 405 16.96 20.76 43.69
C PRO A 405 17.96 21.28 44.73
N LEU A 406 19.24 21.27 44.36
CA LEU A 406 20.29 22.00 45.06
C LEU A 406 20.31 23.46 44.59
N SER A 407 20.18 24.34 45.57
CA SER A 407 20.25 25.79 45.46
C SER A 407 21.72 26.23 45.30
N THR A 408 22.03 27.03 44.28
CA THR A 408 23.26 27.84 44.24
C THR A 408 22.94 29.23 43.69
N THR A 409 23.13 30.21 44.58
CA THR A 409 23.06 31.66 44.40
C THR A 409 24.27 32.21 43.62
N PRO A 410 24.22 33.49 43.17
CA PRO A 410 24.89 33.97 41.97
C PRO A 410 26.26 34.61 42.24
N THR A 411 27.08 34.67 41.19
CA THR A 411 28.26 35.56 41.14
C THR A 411 28.08 36.53 39.98
N ALA A 412 28.02 37.82 40.32
CA ALA A 412 28.07 38.94 39.39
C ALA A 412 29.51 39.18 38.91
N ALA A 413 29.70 39.57 37.65
CA ALA A 413 30.65 40.62 37.26
C ALA A 413 30.62 40.96 35.76
N SER A 414 30.61 42.27 35.51
CA SER A 414 31.24 43.04 34.43
C SER A 414 30.73 43.01 33.00
N SER A 415 30.00 44.09 32.72
CA SER A 415 29.97 44.90 31.50
C SER A 415 31.33 45.06 30.78
N ALA A 416 31.31 44.97 29.45
CA ALA A 416 32.20 45.74 28.58
C ALA A 416 31.53 46.00 27.22
N ASN A 417 31.25 47.28 26.96
CA ASN A 417 30.91 47.84 25.66
C ASN A 417 32.08 47.68 24.67
N ILE A 418 31.82 47.24 23.43
CA ILE A 418 32.65 47.60 22.27
C ILE A 418 31.74 47.85 21.05
N HIS A 419 31.95 49.02 20.44
CA HIS A 419 31.32 49.57 19.24
C HIS A 419 31.65 48.78 17.94
N PRO A 420 30.90 49.01 16.84
CA PRO A 420 31.06 48.27 15.59
C PRO A 420 32.20 48.85 14.73
N ALA A 421 33.02 47.97 14.15
CA ALA A 421 33.98 48.34 13.11
C ALA A 421 33.52 47.82 11.75
N SER A 422 33.28 48.78 10.85
CA SER A 422 33.19 48.64 9.41
C SER A 422 34.47 48.03 8.82
N VAL A 423 34.35 46.98 8.00
CA VAL A 423 35.43 46.54 7.12
C VAL A 423 34.89 46.29 5.70
N SER A 424 35.61 46.91 4.78
CA SER A 424 35.36 47.10 3.36
C SER A 424 35.40 45.83 2.52
N ALA A 425 34.73 45.95 1.37
CA ALA A 425 34.80 45.07 0.22
C ALA A 425 36.25 44.82 -0.24
N VAL A 426 36.55 43.55 -0.53
CA VAL A 426 37.67 43.13 -1.38
C VAL A 426 37.09 42.19 -2.43
N GLU A 427 37.08 42.65 -3.67
CA GLU A 427 36.80 41.85 -4.85
C GLU A 427 37.94 40.85 -5.09
N SER A 428 37.59 39.60 -5.41
CA SER A 428 38.51 38.61 -5.96
C SER A 428 37.76 37.68 -6.91
N PRO A 429 38.42 37.19 -7.97
CA PRO A 429 37.76 36.80 -9.20
C PRO A 429 37.12 35.42 -9.14
N VAL A 430 35.98 35.33 -9.80
CA VAL A 430 35.17 34.13 -10.01
C VAL A 430 35.93 33.11 -10.86
N ILE A 431 36.16 31.93 -10.31
CA ILE A 431 36.44 30.70 -11.07
C ILE A 431 35.21 29.80 -10.90
N VAL A 432 34.52 29.51 -12.00
CA VAL A 432 33.35 28.63 -12.05
C VAL A 432 33.80 27.17 -12.20
N PRO A 433 33.43 26.23 -11.30
CA PRO A 433 33.41 24.82 -11.61
C PRO A 433 32.00 24.36 -11.98
N ALA A 434 31.92 23.54 -13.03
CA ALA A 434 30.70 22.91 -13.50
C ALA A 434 30.15 21.89 -12.47
N GLY A 435 28.83 21.94 -12.25
CA GLY A 435 28.02 20.79 -11.81
C GLY A 435 27.97 20.49 -10.31
N SER A 436 27.65 21.47 -9.46
CA SER A 436 27.10 21.21 -8.13
C SER A 436 25.62 21.57 -8.13
N VAL A 437 24.73 20.57 -8.02
CA VAL A 437 23.33 20.82 -7.67
C VAL A 437 23.33 21.26 -6.21
N THR A 438 23.50 22.56 -5.99
CA THR A 438 23.31 23.14 -4.66
C THR A 438 21.84 22.98 -4.31
N ASN A 439 21.55 22.13 -3.32
CA ASN A 439 20.32 22.17 -2.54
C ASN A 439 20.21 23.56 -1.91
N GLN A 440 19.71 24.55 -2.65
CA GLN A 440 19.31 25.81 -2.04
C GLN A 440 18.19 25.46 -1.04
N PRO A 441 18.31 25.86 0.24
CA PRO A 441 17.23 25.69 1.19
C PRO A 441 15.98 26.37 0.61
N LEU A 442 14.89 25.61 0.51
CA LEU A 442 13.59 26.06 0.04
C LEU A 442 13.21 27.33 0.80
N ARG A 443 13.25 28.48 0.13
CA ARG A 443 12.79 29.73 0.72
C ARG A 443 11.28 29.76 0.57
N PRO A 444 10.50 29.78 1.68
CA PRO A 444 9.07 30.06 1.58
C PRO A 444 8.90 31.40 0.85
N SER A 445 7.88 31.47 -0.01
CA SER A 445 7.62 32.70 -0.75
C SER A 445 7.41 33.85 0.25
N THR A 446 8.31 34.83 0.24
CA THR A 446 8.10 36.11 0.93
C THR A 446 7.36 37.09 0.03
N GLN A 447 6.81 36.63 -1.10
CA GLN A 447 6.08 37.51 -2.00
C GLN A 447 4.80 37.98 -1.31
N PRO A 448 4.50 39.28 -1.38
CA PRO A 448 3.20 39.77 -0.94
C PRO A 448 2.10 39.04 -1.72
N ILE A 449 1.01 38.70 -1.03
CA ILE A 449 -0.18 38.11 -1.65
C ILE A 449 -0.56 38.98 -2.85
N ALA A 450 -0.70 38.35 -4.02
CA ALA A 450 -1.02 39.05 -5.24
C ALA A 450 -2.30 39.88 -5.06
N ALA A 451 -2.33 41.05 -5.71
CA ALA A 451 -3.42 41.99 -5.58
C ALA A 451 -4.78 41.40 -5.99
N ALA A 452 -4.80 40.42 -6.89
CA ALA A 452 -6.02 39.78 -7.36
C ALA A 452 -5.91 38.26 -7.23
N TRP A 453 -7.00 37.65 -6.78
CA TRP A 453 -7.17 36.21 -6.76
C TRP A 453 -6.95 35.67 -8.18
N PRO A 454 -5.91 34.84 -8.43
CA PRO A 454 -5.43 34.57 -9.76
C PRO A 454 -6.52 33.92 -10.61
N THR A 455 -6.74 34.48 -11.80
CA THR A 455 -7.68 33.96 -12.79
C THR A 455 -7.02 32.98 -13.76
N THR A 456 -5.69 32.93 -13.80
CA THR A 456 -4.93 32.00 -14.62
C THR A 456 -4.78 30.65 -13.93
N SER A 457 -4.84 29.56 -14.71
CA SER A 457 -4.56 28.22 -14.21
C SER A 457 -3.15 28.15 -13.62
N TRP A 458 -3.03 27.71 -12.37
CA TRP A 458 -1.75 27.44 -11.73
C TRP A 458 -1.07 26.28 -12.47
N VAL A 459 0.12 26.51 -13.03
CA VAL A 459 0.92 25.46 -13.66
C VAL A 459 2.07 25.13 -12.72
N PRO A 460 2.07 23.97 -12.06
CA PRO A 460 3.19 23.59 -11.21
C PRO A 460 4.46 23.46 -12.06
N GLU A 461 5.61 23.76 -11.45
CA GLU A 461 6.91 23.46 -12.05
C GLU A 461 6.99 21.95 -12.31
N SER A 462 6.80 21.54 -13.57
CA SER A 462 6.82 20.13 -13.93
C SER A 462 8.24 19.60 -13.85
N THR A 463 8.53 18.82 -12.82
CA THR A 463 9.73 18.00 -12.78
C THR A 463 9.44 16.67 -13.48
N ALA A 464 10.04 16.46 -14.65
CA ALA A 464 9.95 15.18 -15.38
C ALA A 464 10.51 13.98 -14.59
N LEU A 465 11.16 14.24 -13.46
CA LEU A 465 11.97 13.32 -12.67
C LEU A 465 11.18 12.16 -12.05
N TYR A 466 9.86 12.29 -11.88
CA TYR A 466 9.03 11.29 -11.20
C TYR A 466 7.88 10.73 -12.03
N ARG A 467 7.80 11.05 -13.33
CA ARG A 467 6.69 10.57 -14.18
C ARG A 467 6.61 9.04 -14.21
N ASP A 468 7.76 8.39 -14.31
CA ASP A 468 7.90 6.92 -14.35
C ASP A 468 7.37 6.22 -13.07
N ILE A 469 7.22 6.93 -11.95
CA ILE A 469 6.66 6.37 -10.70
C ILE A 469 5.16 6.13 -10.87
N PHE A 470 4.44 7.08 -11.48
CA PHE A 470 2.99 7.02 -11.65
C PHE A 470 2.54 6.09 -12.78
N GLU A 471 3.46 5.63 -13.63
CA GLU A 471 3.20 4.64 -14.68
C GLU A 471 3.27 3.18 -14.17
N ARG A 472 3.61 2.97 -12.89
CA ARG A 472 3.73 1.65 -12.28
C ARG A 472 2.43 1.24 -11.59
N ASN A 473 2.15 -0.06 -11.60
CA ASN A 473 0.95 -0.64 -10.98
C ASN A 473 0.91 -0.54 -9.44
N ASP A 474 2.05 -0.26 -8.79
CA ASP A 474 2.18 -0.10 -7.34
C ASP A 474 2.97 1.19 -7.07
N VAL A 475 2.22 2.30 -7.07
CA VAL A 475 2.76 3.64 -6.86
C VAL A 475 3.45 3.76 -5.50
N PRO A 476 2.88 3.31 -4.36
CA PRO A 476 3.57 3.34 -3.07
C PRO A 476 4.92 2.63 -3.09
N ALA A 477 5.00 1.40 -3.62
CA ALA A 477 6.27 0.67 -3.70
C ALA A 477 7.29 1.39 -4.59
N ALA A 478 6.85 1.99 -5.68
CA ALA A 478 7.70 2.79 -6.56
C ALA A 478 8.25 4.05 -5.88
N ILE A 479 7.43 4.71 -5.06
CA ILE A 479 7.84 5.86 -4.25
C ILE A 479 8.93 5.45 -3.26
N TYR A 480 8.73 4.36 -2.51
CA TYR A 480 9.73 3.89 -1.55
C TYR A 480 11.05 3.48 -2.22
N GLN A 481 10.99 2.86 -3.40
CA GLN A 481 12.19 2.54 -4.19
C GLN A 481 12.92 3.81 -4.67
N ALA A 482 12.19 4.85 -5.07
CA ALA A 482 12.79 6.11 -5.50
C ALA A 482 13.41 6.90 -4.35
N ALA A 483 12.85 6.77 -3.14
CA ALA A 483 13.31 7.49 -1.96
C ALA A 483 14.61 6.92 -1.38
N THR A 484 14.89 5.62 -1.52
CA THR A 484 16.10 5.01 -0.95
C THR A 484 16.44 3.63 -1.53
N ASP A 485 17.74 3.37 -1.67
CA ASP A 485 18.33 2.07 -2.06
C ASP A 485 18.65 1.17 -0.84
N GLY A 486 18.32 1.63 0.38
CA GLY A 486 18.86 1.15 1.65
C GLY A 486 18.17 -0.06 2.33
N SER A 487 18.53 -0.25 3.60
CA SER A 487 18.10 -1.33 4.52
C SER A 487 16.59 -1.36 4.80
N SER A 488 16.11 -2.33 5.58
CA SER A 488 14.70 -2.45 5.99
C SER A 488 14.31 -1.44 7.08
N LEU A 489 13.04 -1.00 7.07
CA LEU A 489 12.36 -0.42 8.22
C LEU A 489 11.68 -1.56 8.97
N GLU A 490 12.03 -1.76 10.24
CA GLU A 490 11.46 -2.81 11.07
C GLU A 490 10.86 -2.19 12.33
N LEU A 491 9.59 -2.49 12.60
CA LEU A 491 8.83 -1.97 13.73
C LEU A 491 8.05 -3.13 14.35
N GLU A 492 8.25 -3.31 15.65
CA GLU A 492 7.63 -4.39 16.41
C GLU A 492 7.02 -3.82 17.69
N GLY A 493 5.84 -4.29 18.07
CA GLY A 493 5.14 -3.81 19.25
C GLY A 493 3.99 -4.72 19.67
N PRO A 494 3.48 -4.62 20.91
CA PRO A 494 2.43 -5.50 21.43
C PRO A 494 1.02 -5.16 20.91
N SER A 495 0.83 -3.99 20.31
CA SER A 495 -0.46 -3.52 19.78
C SER A 495 -0.26 -2.49 18.68
N ILE A 496 -1.34 -2.16 17.94
CA ILE A 496 -1.36 -1.07 16.96
C ILE A 496 -1.03 0.28 17.61
N ASP A 497 -1.61 0.57 18.79
CA ASP A 497 -1.33 1.82 19.51
C ASP A 497 0.15 1.96 19.90
N ALA A 498 0.77 0.88 20.38
CA ALA A 498 2.18 0.87 20.73
C ALA A 498 3.07 1.07 19.50
N LEU A 499 2.73 0.40 18.39
CA LEU A 499 3.41 0.59 17.11
C LEU A 499 3.23 2.01 16.56
N ALA A 500 2.03 2.61 16.67
CA ALA A 500 1.76 3.98 16.27
C ALA A 500 2.59 4.97 17.09
N ALA A 501 2.69 4.77 18.41
CA ALA A 501 3.57 5.56 19.26
C ALA A 501 5.05 5.43 18.84
N TYR A 502 5.54 4.20 18.61
CA TYR A 502 6.90 3.99 18.10
C TYR A 502 7.12 4.59 16.71
N TYR A 503 6.11 4.55 15.85
CA TYR A 503 6.15 5.18 14.54
C TYR A 503 6.29 6.70 14.65
N VAL A 504 5.51 7.34 15.53
CA VAL A 504 5.61 8.78 15.81
C VAL A 504 7.01 9.15 16.31
N GLU A 505 7.60 8.38 17.22
CA GLU A 505 8.99 8.62 17.67
C GLU A 505 10.00 8.47 16.52
N THR A 506 9.80 7.48 15.64
CA THR A 506 10.67 7.28 14.46
C THR A 506 10.56 8.47 13.49
N VAL A 507 9.35 9.01 13.32
CA VAL A 507 9.10 10.21 12.51
C VAL A 507 9.73 11.44 13.15
N ARG A 508 9.63 11.58 14.48
CA ARG A 508 10.27 12.67 15.23
C ARG A 508 11.79 12.64 15.09
N ASP A 509 12.39 11.45 15.18
CA ASP A 509 13.82 11.25 14.97
C ASP A 509 14.27 11.64 13.56
N ALA A 510 13.48 11.28 12.54
CA ALA A 510 13.74 11.66 11.15
C ALA A 510 13.61 13.17 10.95
N ALA A 511 12.58 13.80 11.53
CA ALA A 511 12.34 15.23 11.49
C ALA A 511 13.49 16.02 12.14
N ALA A 512 13.97 15.58 13.30
CA ALA A 512 15.10 16.18 14.00
C ALA A 512 16.41 16.12 13.18
N LYS A 513 16.57 15.06 12.37
CA LYS A 513 17.72 14.88 11.46
C LYS A 513 17.54 15.61 10.12
N GLY A 514 16.32 16.03 9.78
CA GLY A 514 15.98 16.53 8.45
C GLY A 514 16.18 15.49 7.34
N ASP A 515 16.10 14.20 7.69
CA ASP A 515 16.29 13.08 6.76
C ASP A 515 15.23 12.00 6.99
N TYR A 516 14.31 11.90 6.04
CA TYR A 516 13.19 10.95 6.05
C TYR A 516 13.50 9.66 5.28
N SER A 517 14.72 9.49 4.75
CA SER A 517 15.15 8.27 4.06
C SER A 517 14.89 6.98 4.86
N PRO A 518 15.07 6.94 6.21
CA PRO A 518 14.74 5.75 7.01
C PRO A 518 13.26 5.38 6.99
N LEU A 519 12.38 6.39 6.94
CA LEU A 519 10.93 6.20 6.92
C LEU A 519 10.38 5.82 5.55
N LEU A 520 11.15 5.98 4.47
CA LEU A 520 10.73 5.71 3.10
C LEU A 520 11.44 4.49 2.48
N ARG A 521 12.00 3.62 3.33
CA ARG A 521 12.62 2.34 2.92
C ARG A 521 11.65 1.46 2.15
N ALA A 522 12.13 0.87 1.06
CA ALA A 522 11.36 -0.05 0.21
C ALA A 522 11.02 -1.37 0.91
N ARG A 523 11.88 -1.85 1.80
CA ARG A 523 11.62 -3.03 2.63
C ARG A 523 11.08 -2.58 3.98
N ARG A 524 9.85 -2.97 4.30
CA ARG A 524 9.12 -2.50 5.49
C ARG A 524 8.50 -3.70 6.16
N ARG A 525 8.72 -3.83 7.47
CA ARG A 525 8.20 -4.91 8.30
C ARG A 525 7.61 -4.27 9.55
N VAL A 526 6.28 -4.25 9.61
CA VAL A 526 5.54 -3.80 10.78
C VAL A 526 4.82 -5.01 11.35
N ARG A 527 5.11 -5.35 12.62
CA ARG A 527 4.65 -6.58 13.27
C ARG A 527 4.06 -6.30 14.64
N VAL A 528 2.90 -6.87 14.90
CA VAL A 528 2.34 -6.99 16.24
C VAL A 528 2.84 -8.30 16.84
N LEU A 529 3.38 -8.25 18.05
CA LEU A 529 3.91 -9.41 18.77
C LEU A 529 3.01 -9.78 19.96
N LYS A 530 2.90 -11.08 20.25
CA LYS A 530 2.32 -11.60 21.49
C LYS A 530 3.30 -11.38 22.67
N PRO A 531 2.85 -11.51 23.93
CA PRO A 531 3.73 -11.41 25.10
C PRO A 531 4.89 -12.42 25.11
N ASP A 532 4.75 -13.55 24.40
CA ASP A 532 5.80 -14.57 24.24
C ASP A 532 6.80 -14.26 23.11
N GLY A 533 6.65 -13.11 22.43
CA GLY A 533 7.49 -12.68 21.31
C GLY A 533 7.10 -13.27 19.95
N THR A 534 6.10 -14.14 19.88
CA THR A 534 5.63 -14.67 18.59
C THR A 534 4.88 -13.61 17.79
N ILE A 535 4.98 -13.68 16.46
CA ILE A 535 4.28 -12.75 15.57
C ILE A 535 2.78 -13.03 15.65
N PHE A 536 2.02 -12.02 16.05
CA PHE A 536 0.57 -12.07 16.09
C PHE A 536 -0.07 -11.56 14.80
N SER A 537 0.45 -10.48 14.22
CA SER A 537 -0.04 -9.92 12.96
C SER A 537 1.04 -9.11 12.25
N PHE A 538 1.01 -9.09 10.91
CA PHE A 538 1.99 -8.38 10.09
C PHE A 538 1.43 -8.05 8.70
N GLY A 539 2.10 -7.17 7.98
CA GLY A 539 1.83 -6.86 6.57
C GLY A 539 1.33 -5.44 6.32
N SER A 540 0.91 -5.17 5.08
CA SER A 540 0.51 -3.84 4.62
C SER A 540 -0.72 -3.30 5.35
N GLY A 541 -1.64 -4.16 5.77
CA GLY A 541 -2.82 -3.77 6.57
C GLY A 541 -2.42 -3.24 7.95
N VAL A 542 -1.50 -3.92 8.64
CA VAL A 542 -0.97 -3.49 9.96
C VAL A 542 -0.21 -2.18 9.84
N GLU A 543 0.71 -2.08 8.87
CA GLU A 543 1.40 -0.82 8.60
C GLU A 543 0.38 0.30 8.30
N SER A 544 -0.67 -0.05 7.57
CA SER A 544 -1.66 0.91 7.16
C SER A 544 -2.44 1.52 8.32
N GLU A 545 -2.82 0.67 9.26
CA GLU A 545 -3.48 1.04 10.49
C GLU A 545 -2.55 1.84 11.40
N VAL A 546 -1.28 1.44 11.52
CA VAL A 546 -0.26 2.18 12.29
C VAL A 546 -0.07 3.61 11.79
N ILE A 547 0.04 3.82 10.46
CA ILE A 547 0.17 5.17 9.88
C ILE A 547 -1.10 5.99 10.14
N TYR A 548 -2.28 5.38 9.96
CA TYR A 548 -3.56 6.05 10.20
C TYR A 548 -3.73 6.44 11.67
N THR A 549 -3.52 5.51 12.60
CA THR A 549 -3.60 5.75 14.04
C THR A 549 -2.59 6.82 14.47
N ALA A 550 -1.35 6.77 13.96
CA ALA A 550 -0.35 7.78 14.24
C ALA A 550 -0.77 9.19 13.80
N LEU A 551 -1.34 9.33 12.60
CA LEU A 551 -1.91 10.61 12.14
C LEU A 551 -3.12 11.03 13.00
N ASN A 552 -3.98 10.07 13.37
CA ASN A 552 -5.17 10.34 14.15
C ASN A 552 -4.86 10.85 15.57
N LEU A 553 -3.71 10.50 16.16
CA LEU A 553 -3.27 11.07 17.45
C LEU A 553 -3.19 12.62 17.42
N TYR A 554 -2.83 13.19 16.27
CA TYR A 554 -2.80 14.65 16.07
C TYR A 554 -4.18 15.22 15.79
N LEU A 555 -5.00 14.51 15.00
CA LEU A 555 -6.37 14.94 14.66
C LEU A 555 -7.33 14.86 15.86
N MET A 556 -7.18 13.89 16.75
CA MET A 556 -7.94 13.82 18.01
C MET A 556 -7.57 14.94 18.98
N GLN A 557 -6.39 15.53 18.81
CA GLN A 557 -5.98 16.76 19.48
C GLN A 557 -6.19 17.98 18.57
N ALA A 558 -7.27 17.98 17.76
CA ALA A 558 -7.56 19.04 16.81
C ALA A 558 -7.47 20.43 17.44
N GLY A 559 -8.02 20.66 18.65
CA GLY A 559 -7.91 21.98 19.31
C GLY A 559 -6.48 22.46 19.61
N THR A 560 -5.49 21.57 19.52
CA THR A 560 -4.07 21.88 19.65
C THR A 560 -3.42 22.13 18.29
N TYR A 561 -3.66 21.30 17.27
CA TYR A 561 -2.92 21.34 16.00
C TYR A 561 -3.70 21.89 14.81
N CYS A 562 -5.01 21.95 14.93
CA CYS A 562 -5.95 22.25 13.86
C CYS A 562 -7.00 23.27 14.32
N PHE A 563 -7.77 23.78 13.37
CA PHE A 563 -9.05 24.42 13.64
C PHE A 563 -10.06 23.95 12.58
N LEU A 564 -11.34 24.02 12.92
CA LEU A 564 -12.41 23.65 12.01
C LEU A 564 -12.77 24.85 11.11
N THR A 565 -12.75 24.64 9.79
CA THR A 565 -13.18 25.62 8.79
C THR A 565 -14.72 25.63 8.67
N ASP A 566 -15.27 26.64 7.99
CA ASP A 566 -16.72 26.76 7.74
C ASP A 566 -17.34 25.59 6.94
N GLU A 567 -16.51 24.73 6.33
CA GLU A 567 -16.91 23.55 5.55
C GLU A 567 -16.65 22.24 6.34
N ASP A 568 -16.58 22.33 7.67
CA ASP A 568 -16.38 21.20 8.58
C ASP A 568 -15.09 20.39 8.31
N ARG A 569 -14.05 21.05 7.80
CA ARG A 569 -12.72 20.46 7.55
C ARG A 569 -11.65 21.07 8.44
N PHE A 570 -10.66 20.27 8.82
CA PHE A 570 -9.52 20.73 9.60
C PHE A 570 -8.50 21.45 8.74
N SER A 571 -8.17 22.68 9.13
CA SER A 571 -6.96 23.38 8.67
C SER A 571 -5.98 23.55 9.83
N LEU A 572 -4.78 24.09 9.56
CA LEU A 572 -3.69 24.15 10.53
C LEU A 572 -3.93 25.22 11.60
N GLY A 573 -3.97 24.82 12.86
CA GLY A 573 -4.08 25.73 14.01
C GLY A 573 -2.71 26.27 14.42
N VAL A 574 -2.61 27.59 14.56
CA VAL A 574 -1.41 28.25 15.10
C VAL A 574 -1.57 28.49 16.60
N SER A 575 -0.52 28.24 17.39
CA SER A 575 -0.58 28.38 18.86
C SER A 575 -0.50 29.83 19.32
N MET A 576 0.08 30.71 18.49
CA MET A 576 0.28 32.13 18.75
C MET A 576 0.12 32.92 17.44
N PRO A 577 -0.29 34.20 17.47
CA PRO A 577 -0.28 35.04 16.28
C PRO A 577 1.15 35.32 15.81
N LEU A 578 1.33 35.66 14.53
CA LEU A 578 2.65 35.82 13.91
C LEU A 578 3.54 36.84 14.63
N ARG A 579 2.95 37.91 15.19
CA ARG A 579 3.67 38.93 15.98
C ARG A 579 4.35 38.38 17.25
N LEU A 580 3.90 37.23 17.74
CA LEU A 580 4.47 36.51 18.89
C LEU A 580 5.22 35.24 18.47
N ALA A 581 5.58 35.12 17.19
CA ALA A 581 6.27 33.96 16.63
C ALA A 581 7.55 33.57 17.39
N SER A 582 8.25 34.53 18.00
CA SER A 582 9.45 34.29 18.80
C SER A 582 9.18 33.55 20.12
N ALA A 583 7.93 33.50 20.59
CA ALA A 583 7.53 32.78 21.79
C ALA A 583 7.13 31.32 21.52
N ILE A 584 7.07 30.90 20.25
CA ILE A 584 6.71 29.52 19.88
C ILE A 584 7.85 28.59 20.32
N THR A 585 7.51 27.54 21.05
CA THR A 585 8.49 26.59 21.57
C THR A 585 9.04 25.71 20.46
N THR A 586 10.28 25.24 20.60
CA THR A 586 10.88 24.29 19.65
C THR A 586 10.08 22.99 19.58
N HIS A 587 9.60 22.50 20.73
CA HIS A 587 8.73 21.32 20.81
C HIS A 587 7.51 21.45 19.90
N ARG A 588 6.85 22.61 19.90
CA ARG A 588 5.68 22.85 19.04
C ARG A 588 6.04 22.82 17.55
N LEU A 589 7.19 23.38 17.18
CA LEU A 589 7.67 23.32 15.80
C LEU A 589 8.02 21.88 15.39
N ASP A 590 8.60 21.09 16.30
CA ASP A 590 8.91 19.69 16.04
C ASP A 590 7.64 18.86 15.88
N ASP A 591 6.63 19.06 16.72
CA ASP A 591 5.32 18.41 16.55
C ASP A 591 4.66 18.77 15.21
N MET A 592 4.80 20.01 14.76
CA MET A 592 4.30 20.44 13.44
C MET A 592 5.01 19.74 12.29
N ARG A 593 6.34 19.54 12.38
CA ARG A 593 7.09 18.73 11.40
C ARG A 593 6.62 17.29 11.39
N VAL A 594 6.41 16.70 12.56
CA VAL A 594 5.91 15.32 12.66
C VAL A 594 4.52 15.21 12.06
N PHE A 595 3.62 16.16 12.34
CA PHE A 595 2.27 16.18 11.79
C PHE A 595 2.28 16.27 10.26
N GLY A 596 3.06 17.19 9.68
CA GLY A 596 3.22 17.30 8.24
C GLY A 596 3.79 16.02 7.61
N ALA A 597 4.78 15.40 8.26
CA ALA A 597 5.39 14.16 7.78
C ALA A 597 4.40 12.97 7.80
N LEU A 598 3.63 12.81 8.87
CA LEU A 598 2.59 11.77 8.97
C LEU A 598 1.52 11.96 7.89
N LEU A 599 1.13 13.22 7.61
CA LEU A 599 0.20 13.53 6.54
C LEU A 599 0.73 13.07 5.17
N ALA A 600 1.98 13.40 4.86
CA ALA A 600 2.63 12.96 3.62
C ALA A 600 2.74 11.43 3.53
N LEU A 601 3.08 10.74 4.63
CA LEU A 601 3.17 9.28 4.68
C LEU A 601 1.81 8.61 4.45
N SER A 602 0.72 9.22 4.95
CA SER A 602 -0.64 8.77 4.66
C SER A 602 -0.97 8.91 3.17
N LEU A 603 -0.66 10.08 2.57
CA LEU A 603 -0.87 10.33 1.14
C LEU A 603 -0.03 9.39 0.24
N ILE A 604 1.23 9.12 0.60
CA ILE A 604 2.09 8.16 -0.12
C ILE A 604 1.49 6.76 -0.09
N SER A 605 0.84 6.39 1.02
CA SER A 605 0.17 5.09 1.16
C SER A 605 -1.14 5.00 0.37
N GLY A 606 -1.47 6.01 -0.44
CA GLY A 606 -2.71 6.09 -1.19
C GLY A 606 -3.95 6.28 -0.32
N LYS A 607 -3.77 6.69 0.94
CA LYS A 607 -4.87 6.85 1.88
C LYS A 607 -5.38 8.28 1.91
N GLY A 608 -6.69 8.39 2.01
CA GLY A 608 -7.35 9.62 2.37
C GLY A 608 -6.83 10.15 3.70
N VAL A 609 -6.97 11.45 3.86
CA VAL A 609 -6.48 12.19 5.03
C VAL A 609 -7.63 12.67 5.90
N GLY A 610 -8.76 11.95 5.81
CA GLY A 610 -9.99 12.21 6.54
C GLY A 610 -10.50 13.62 6.33
N ASP A 611 -10.68 14.32 7.45
CA ASP A 611 -11.30 15.64 7.51
C ASP A 611 -10.32 16.79 7.24
N ILE A 612 -9.04 16.52 6.91
CA ILE A 612 -8.08 17.58 6.58
C ILE A 612 -8.51 18.34 5.32
N SER A 613 -8.36 19.66 5.33
CA SER A 613 -8.73 20.53 4.21
C SER A 613 -7.82 20.30 2.99
N PRO A 614 -8.37 19.98 1.81
CA PRO A 614 -7.62 19.91 0.56
C PRO A 614 -6.85 21.22 0.27
N ALA A 615 -7.40 22.37 0.67
CA ALA A 615 -6.75 23.67 0.50
C ALA A 615 -5.45 23.79 1.31
N LEU A 616 -5.39 23.23 2.52
CA LEU A 616 -4.16 23.20 3.32
C LEU A 616 -3.06 22.42 2.58
N ILE A 617 -3.42 21.26 2.02
CA ILE A 617 -2.46 20.39 1.32
C ILE A 617 -2.02 21.03 0.01
N GLN A 618 -2.96 21.60 -0.76
CA GLN A 618 -2.66 22.33 -1.99
C GLN A 618 -1.70 23.48 -1.73
N TYR A 619 -1.96 24.29 -0.70
CA TYR A 619 -1.10 25.39 -0.29
C TYR A 619 0.30 24.90 0.14
N ALA A 620 0.36 23.88 1.00
CA ALA A 620 1.61 23.35 1.53
C ALA A 620 2.48 22.68 0.45
N LEU A 621 1.90 21.86 -0.43
CA LEU A 621 2.60 21.23 -1.55
C LEU A 621 3.10 22.24 -2.60
N ASN A 622 2.56 23.46 -2.61
CA ASN A 622 3.02 24.55 -3.47
C ASN A 622 3.83 25.60 -2.69
N TYR A 623 4.58 25.16 -1.67
CA TYR A 623 5.53 26.00 -0.91
C TYR A 623 4.90 27.21 -0.22
N GLY A 624 3.64 27.07 0.16
CA GLY A 624 2.85 28.17 0.73
C GLY A 624 2.57 29.28 -0.28
N ASN A 625 2.50 28.96 -1.58
CA ASN A 625 2.08 29.94 -2.57
C ASN A 625 0.56 30.15 -2.47
N PRO A 626 0.09 31.35 -2.11
CA PRO A 626 -1.33 31.67 -2.09
C PRO A 626 -2.03 31.42 -3.44
N GLU A 627 -1.32 31.63 -4.55
CA GLU A 627 -1.86 31.50 -5.90
C GLU A 627 -2.23 30.06 -6.29
N SER A 628 -1.78 29.07 -5.52
CA SER A 628 -2.16 27.66 -5.72
C SER A 628 -3.62 27.38 -5.38
N LEU A 629 -4.29 28.26 -4.63
CA LEU A 629 -5.71 28.17 -4.29
C LEU A 629 -6.56 28.86 -5.37
N THR A 630 -6.58 28.25 -6.56
CA THR A 630 -7.28 28.81 -7.73
C THR A 630 -8.81 28.87 -7.52
N PRO A 631 -9.52 29.76 -8.23
CA PRO A 631 -11.00 29.78 -8.20
C PRO A 631 -11.63 28.44 -8.57
N SER A 632 -11.07 27.71 -9.54
CA SER A 632 -11.53 26.37 -9.90
C SER A 632 -11.36 25.40 -8.73
N PHE A 633 -10.21 25.42 -8.06
CA PHE A 633 -9.95 24.56 -6.91
C PHE A 633 -10.90 24.87 -5.75
N VAL A 634 -11.06 26.15 -5.37
CA VAL A 634 -11.96 26.54 -4.28
C VAL A 634 -13.41 26.23 -4.62
N SER A 635 -13.84 26.41 -5.87
CA SER A 635 -15.19 26.02 -6.29
C SER A 635 -15.47 24.52 -6.16
N ALA A 636 -14.44 23.68 -6.38
CA ALA A 636 -14.57 22.23 -6.29
C ALA A 636 -14.59 21.74 -4.83
N TRP A 637 -13.75 22.31 -3.96
CA TRP A 637 -13.53 21.80 -2.60
C TRP A 637 -14.25 22.60 -1.51
N ASN A 638 -14.58 23.87 -1.75
CA ASN A 638 -15.21 24.78 -0.81
C ASN A 638 -16.29 25.64 -1.54
N PRO A 639 -17.34 24.99 -2.09
CA PRO A 639 -18.31 25.65 -2.96
C PRO A 639 -19.11 26.76 -2.25
N ARG A 640 -19.31 26.70 -0.93
CA ARG A 640 -19.99 27.79 -0.20
C ARG A 640 -19.10 29.02 -0.15
N LEU A 641 -17.81 28.83 0.14
CA LEU A 641 -16.85 29.92 0.14
C LEU A 641 -16.72 30.54 -1.25
N ASP A 642 -16.59 29.74 -2.33
CA ASP A 642 -16.54 30.25 -3.70
C ASP A 642 -17.74 31.15 -4.02
N ARG A 643 -18.97 30.72 -3.66
CA ARG A 643 -20.17 31.52 -3.86
C ARG A 643 -20.10 32.87 -3.15
N VAL A 644 -19.72 32.86 -1.87
CA VAL A 644 -19.62 34.08 -1.04
C VAL A 644 -18.53 35.01 -1.59
N VAL A 645 -17.40 34.45 -2.01
CA VAL A 645 -16.27 35.18 -2.58
C VAL A 645 -16.65 35.83 -3.92
N ARG A 646 -17.38 35.12 -4.79
CA ARG A 646 -17.91 35.68 -6.05
C ARG A 646 -18.91 36.81 -5.80
N GLN A 647 -19.78 36.66 -4.80
CA GLN A 647 -20.71 37.72 -4.41
C GLN A 647 -19.94 38.94 -3.90
N LEU A 648 -18.92 38.74 -3.06
CA LEU A 648 -18.07 39.82 -2.56
C LEU A 648 -17.33 40.52 -3.71
N GLN A 649 -16.77 39.77 -4.67
CA GLN A 649 -16.14 40.33 -5.87
C GLN A 649 -17.10 41.17 -6.71
N ALA A 650 -18.36 40.72 -6.85
CA ALA A 650 -19.37 41.41 -7.65
C ALA A 650 -19.82 42.76 -7.04
N VAL A 651 -19.64 42.96 -5.73
CA VAL A 651 -19.88 44.25 -5.07
C VAL A 651 -18.95 45.34 -5.60
N GLY A 652 -17.71 44.98 -5.97
CA GLY A 652 -16.70 45.93 -6.42
C GLY A 652 -16.22 46.87 -5.32
N PRO A 653 -15.39 47.89 -5.63
CA PRO A 653 -14.80 48.81 -4.66
C PRO A 653 -15.82 49.78 -4.05
N ASP A 654 -16.82 50.22 -4.82
CA ASP A 654 -17.80 51.23 -4.40
C ASP A 654 -19.07 50.64 -3.78
N GLY A 655 -19.26 49.32 -3.86
CA GLY A 655 -20.48 48.67 -3.39
C GLY A 655 -20.53 48.46 -1.86
N ASP A 656 -21.73 48.21 -1.37
CA ASP A 656 -22.00 48.00 0.05
C ASP A 656 -21.47 46.63 0.54
N LEU A 657 -20.60 46.65 1.55
CA LEU A 657 -20.07 45.46 2.20
C LEU A 657 -20.93 44.97 3.38
N GLY A 658 -21.99 45.69 3.74
CA GLY A 658 -22.91 45.34 4.84
C GLY A 658 -23.30 43.85 4.91
N PRO A 659 -23.70 43.22 3.79
CA PRO A 659 -24.05 41.78 3.77
C PRO A 659 -22.91 40.84 4.17
N PHE A 660 -21.64 41.27 4.08
CA PHE A 660 -20.44 40.48 4.38
C PHE A 660 -19.84 40.82 5.74
N GLN A 661 -20.51 41.61 6.58
CA GLN A 661 -19.97 42.07 7.86
C GLN A 661 -19.48 40.91 8.75
N SER A 662 -20.30 39.89 8.93
CA SER A 662 -19.95 38.73 9.75
C SER A 662 -18.74 37.99 9.17
N LEU A 663 -18.66 37.83 7.86
CA LEU A 663 -17.53 37.20 7.18
C LEU A 663 -16.24 37.99 7.40
N LEU A 664 -16.27 39.31 7.18
CA LEU A 664 -15.08 40.16 7.32
C LEU A 664 -14.60 40.26 8.77
N ILE A 665 -15.52 40.24 9.74
CA ILE A 665 -15.19 40.17 11.17
C ILE A 665 -14.58 38.81 11.51
N ASN A 666 -15.21 37.71 11.08
CA ASN A 666 -14.75 36.37 11.46
C ASN A 666 -13.44 35.99 10.77
N ALA A 667 -13.34 36.23 9.46
CA ALA A 667 -12.15 35.89 8.70
C ALA A 667 -11.01 36.89 8.96
N LEU A 668 -11.26 38.19 8.94
CA LEU A 668 -10.19 39.20 8.92
C LEU A 668 -10.08 40.04 10.20
N ASN A 669 -10.99 39.85 11.17
CA ASN A 669 -11.13 40.72 12.34
C ASN A 669 -11.24 42.21 11.96
N MET A 670 -11.95 42.51 10.86
CA MET A 670 -12.03 43.85 10.28
C MET A 670 -13.46 44.39 10.32
N GLN A 671 -13.60 45.67 10.73
CA GLN A 671 -14.86 46.39 10.63
C GLN A 671 -15.06 46.94 9.20
N ILE A 672 -16.31 47.10 8.76
CA ILE A 672 -16.62 47.62 7.42
C ILE A 672 -16.34 49.13 7.30
N ALA A 673 -16.54 49.90 8.37
CA ALA A 673 -16.48 51.37 8.29
C ALA A 673 -15.16 51.92 7.69
N PRO A 674 -13.97 51.38 8.04
CA PRO A 674 -12.70 51.75 7.39
C PRO A 674 -12.60 51.42 5.89
N LEU A 675 -13.38 50.45 5.39
CA LEU A 675 -13.34 49.97 4.00
C LEU A 675 -14.25 50.76 3.04
N ARG A 676 -14.88 51.84 3.53
CA ARG A 676 -15.82 52.66 2.75
C ARG A 676 -15.20 53.33 1.53
N TYR A 677 -13.92 53.67 1.58
CA TYR A 677 -13.20 54.38 0.51
C TYR A 677 -12.15 53.50 -0.15
N ARG A 678 -12.41 52.19 -0.25
CA ARG A 678 -11.47 51.24 -0.84
C ARG A 678 -11.38 51.44 -2.35
N ASP A 679 -10.17 51.33 -2.91
CA ASP A 679 -9.99 51.24 -4.35
C ASP A 679 -10.14 49.80 -4.87
N GLN A 680 -10.06 49.60 -6.19
CA GLN A 680 -10.16 48.28 -6.81
C GLN A 680 -9.07 47.31 -6.33
N ASN A 681 -7.85 47.81 -6.13
CA ASN A 681 -6.71 47.00 -5.70
C ASN A 681 -6.92 46.51 -4.26
N GLN A 682 -7.32 47.41 -3.36
CA GLN A 682 -7.69 47.10 -1.98
C GLN A 682 -8.88 46.14 -1.91
N HIS A 683 -9.88 46.30 -2.77
CA HIS A 683 -11.01 45.37 -2.85
C HIS A 683 -10.57 43.97 -3.30
N ASN A 684 -9.72 43.87 -4.32
CA ASN A 684 -9.22 42.57 -4.79
C ASN A 684 -8.32 41.90 -3.73
N MET A 685 -7.50 42.68 -3.00
CA MET A 685 -6.73 42.17 -1.86
C MET A 685 -7.63 41.69 -0.73
N LEU A 686 -8.70 42.42 -0.43
CA LEU A 686 -9.70 42.02 0.57
C LEU A 686 -10.30 40.65 0.24
N VAL A 687 -10.75 40.47 -1.01
CA VAL A 687 -11.29 39.20 -1.51
C VAL A 687 -10.27 38.07 -1.35
N THR A 688 -9.04 38.29 -1.79
CA THR A 688 -7.97 37.29 -1.72
C THR A 688 -7.65 36.92 -0.27
N GLN A 689 -7.61 37.90 0.63
CA GLN A 689 -7.38 37.69 2.06
C GLN A 689 -8.54 36.92 2.73
N VAL A 690 -9.79 37.15 2.32
CA VAL A 690 -10.95 36.37 2.79
C VAL A 690 -10.77 34.90 2.41
N VAL A 691 -10.44 34.60 1.15
CA VAL A 691 -10.19 33.23 0.69
C VAL A 691 -9.10 32.56 1.53
N HIS A 692 -7.95 33.21 1.68
CA HIS A 692 -6.84 32.63 2.45
C HIS A 692 -7.17 32.42 3.90
N THR A 693 -7.72 33.43 4.57
CA THR A 693 -7.95 33.34 6.01
C THR A 693 -9.09 32.37 6.34
N SER A 694 -10.12 32.29 5.50
CA SER A 694 -11.20 31.30 5.67
C SER A 694 -10.73 29.86 5.46
N LEU A 695 -9.79 29.61 4.54
CA LEU A 695 -9.30 28.26 4.22
C LEU A 695 -8.15 27.82 5.13
N LEU A 696 -7.21 28.71 5.39
CA LEU A 696 -5.94 28.38 6.04
C LEU A 696 -5.90 28.84 7.50
N GLY A 697 -6.67 29.87 7.86
CA GLY A 697 -6.65 30.50 9.19
C GLY A 697 -5.87 31.81 9.19
N PRO A 698 -5.92 32.57 10.31
CA PRO A 698 -5.22 33.85 10.43
C PRO A 698 -3.71 33.64 10.48
N ASP A 699 -2.95 34.64 9.98
CA ASP A 699 -1.50 34.73 10.14
C ASP A 699 -0.66 33.57 9.57
N VAL A 700 -1.24 32.72 8.71
CA VAL A 700 -0.57 31.52 8.20
C VAL A 700 0.63 31.81 7.30
N HIS A 701 0.56 32.88 6.51
CA HIS A 701 1.63 33.24 5.59
C HIS A 701 2.89 33.64 6.36
N GLY A 702 3.95 32.85 6.21
CA GLY A 702 5.22 33.07 6.91
C GLY A 702 5.23 32.61 8.38
N HIS A 703 4.16 31.98 8.88
CA HIS A 703 4.11 31.47 10.25
C HIS A 703 5.17 30.36 10.47
N PRO A 704 5.95 30.39 11.57
CA PRO A 704 6.92 29.33 11.84
C PRO A 704 6.32 27.94 11.94
N GLU A 705 5.12 27.81 12.49
CA GLU A 705 4.41 26.52 12.59
C GLU A 705 3.98 25.99 11.22
N MET A 706 3.44 26.85 10.35
CA MET A 706 3.11 26.46 8.97
C MET A 706 4.38 26.06 8.20
N LYS A 707 5.47 26.81 8.39
CA LYS A 707 6.76 26.46 7.80
C LYS A 707 7.26 25.09 8.29
N ALA A 708 7.19 24.83 9.59
CA ALA A 708 7.59 23.56 10.19
C ALA A 708 6.71 22.40 9.67
N PHE A 709 5.40 22.61 9.56
CA PHE A 709 4.49 21.65 8.94
C PHE A 709 4.87 21.34 7.49
N MET A 710 5.14 22.36 6.66
CA MET A 710 5.60 22.17 5.28
C MET A 710 6.97 21.48 5.20
N GLU A 711 7.90 21.79 6.10
CA GLU A 711 9.20 21.11 6.20
C GLU A 711 9.03 19.60 6.42
N GLY A 712 8.08 19.21 7.27
CA GLY A 712 7.72 17.81 7.49
C GLY A 712 7.02 17.15 6.30
N LEU A 713 6.03 17.84 5.72
CA LEU A 713 5.26 17.35 4.57
C LEU A 713 6.14 17.08 3.34
N GLU A 714 7.22 17.83 3.16
CA GLU A 714 8.14 17.64 2.05
C GLU A 714 8.91 16.31 2.10
N LEU A 715 9.03 15.65 3.27
CA LEU A 715 9.78 14.40 3.47
C LEU A 715 11.15 14.38 2.75
N PRO A 716 12.05 15.36 2.99
CA PRO A 716 13.35 15.39 2.32
C PRO A 716 14.20 14.15 2.62
N CYS A 717 14.79 13.57 1.58
CA CYS A 717 15.72 12.45 1.66
C CYS A 717 17.14 12.87 1.21
N THR A 718 18.13 12.13 1.68
CA THR A 718 19.56 12.37 1.38
C THR A 718 19.92 12.24 -0.10
N ASN A 719 19.15 11.48 -0.87
CA ASN A 719 19.33 11.31 -2.32
C ASN A 719 18.66 12.42 -3.15
N GLY A 720 18.04 13.42 -2.51
CA GLY A 720 17.35 14.53 -3.18
C GLY A 720 15.87 14.28 -3.48
N PHE A 721 15.35 13.08 -3.16
CA PHE A 721 13.91 12.81 -3.15
C PHE A 721 13.20 13.74 -2.16
N SER A 722 12.01 14.23 -2.55
CA SER A 722 11.06 14.86 -1.64
C SER A 722 9.64 14.59 -2.15
N PHE A 723 8.71 14.41 -1.22
CA PHE A 723 7.30 14.16 -1.52
C PHE A 723 6.65 15.34 -2.24
N GLY A 724 6.98 16.58 -1.88
CA GLY A 724 6.42 17.75 -2.55
C GLY A 724 6.78 17.81 -4.04
N LYS A 725 8.03 17.46 -4.39
CA LYS A 725 8.45 17.37 -5.81
C LYS A 725 7.72 16.25 -6.54
N LEU A 726 7.52 15.10 -5.88
CA LEU A 726 6.74 13.99 -6.42
C LEU A 726 5.30 14.43 -6.73
N ALA A 727 4.60 15.01 -5.75
CA ALA A 727 3.20 15.44 -5.91
C ALA A 727 3.03 16.51 -7.01
N ARG A 728 3.95 17.48 -7.11
CA ARG A 728 3.94 18.47 -8.21
C ARG A 728 4.25 17.87 -9.59
N SER A 729 4.90 16.71 -9.63
CA SER A 729 5.18 15.98 -10.88
C SER A 729 4.01 15.10 -11.34
N TYR A 730 2.96 14.98 -10.54
CA TYR A 730 1.79 14.19 -10.88
C TYR A 730 1.15 14.68 -12.19
N PRO A 731 0.66 13.79 -13.06
CA PRO A 731 -0.07 14.20 -14.26
C PRO A 731 -1.26 15.11 -13.91
N GLY A 732 -1.25 16.35 -14.38
CA GLY A 732 -2.26 17.36 -14.02
C GLY A 732 -1.93 18.19 -12.77
N GLY A 733 -0.76 17.95 -12.13
CA GLY A 733 -0.28 18.73 -11.00
C GLY A 733 -0.84 18.31 -9.65
N THR A 734 -0.62 19.16 -8.64
CA THR A 734 -1.07 18.87 -7.25
C THR A 734 -2.58 18.82 -7.11
N GLU A 735 -3.33 19.60 -7.91
CA GLU A 735 -4.80 19.56 -7.88
C GLU A 735 -5.32 18.16 -8.26
N PHE A 736 -4.75 17.56 -9.31
CA PHE A 736 -5.09 16.20 -9.74
C PHE A 736 -4.59 15.14 -8.76
N PHE A 737 -3.39 15.32 -8.19
CA PHE A 737 -2.88 14.45 -7.14
C PHE A 737 -3.82 14.41 -5.94
N ILE A 738 -4.27 15.59 -5.47
CA ILE A 738 -5.22 15.72 -4.37
C ILE A 738 -6.57 15.11 -4.74
N ALA A 739 -7.10 15.41 -5.93
CA ALA A 739 -8.36 14.80 -6.39
C ALA A 739 -8.28 13.28 -6.41
N HIS A 740 -7.18 12.71 -6.90
CA HIS A 740 -6.94 11.28 -6.91
C HIS A 740 -6.79 10.71 -5.48
N ALA A 741 -6.05 11.38 -4.60
CA ALA A 741 -5.96 10.95 -3.20
C ALA A 741 -7.34 10.94 -2.51
N TRP A 742 -8.25 11.83 -2.90
CA TRP A 742 -9.61 11.88 -2.35
C TRP A 742 -10.60 10.89 -2.97
N THR A 743 -10.28 10.24 -4.11
CA THR A 743 -11.10 9.11 -4.59
C THR A 743 -11.01 7.91 -3.66
N SER A 744 -10.06 7.90 -2.73
CA SER A 744 -9.98 6.91 -1.66
C SER A 744 -11.10 7.06 -0.61
N ASN A 745 -11.76 8.22 -0.54
CA ASN A 745 -12.80 8.45 0.45
C ASN A 745 -14.10 7.76 0.04
N ILE A 746 -14.64 6.94 0.94
CA ILE A 746 -15.93 6.28 0.76
C ILE A 746 -17.03 7.27 1.15
N THR A 747 -17.78 7.77 0.18
CA THR A 747 -18.92 8.70 0.40
C THR A 747 -20.25 7.97 0.55
N ASP A 748 -20.33 6.74 0.07
CA ASP A 748 -21.51 5.88 0.05
C ASP A 748 -21.09 4.44 -0.33
N TYR A 749 -22.05 3.53 -0.47
CA TYR A 749 -21.78 2.17 -0.94
C TYR A 749 -21.27 2.13 -2.39
N ASP A 750 -21.76 3.00 -3.28
CA ASP A 750 -21.44 2.95 -4.71
C ASP A 750 -19.95 3.26 -4.95
N SER A 751 -19.32 4.06 -4.09
CA SER A 751 -17.87 4.27 -4.09
C SER A 751 -17.07 3.02 -3.68
N LEU A 752 -17.62 2.17 -2.81
CA LEU A 752 -16.98 0.94 -2.32
C LEU A 752 -17.24 -0.26 -3.25
N GLU A 753 -18.40 -0.33 -3.90
CA GLU A 753 -18.84 -1.47 -4.71
C GLU A 753 -17.82 -1.97 -5.74
N PRO A 754 -17.13 -1.13 -6.53
CA PRO A 754 -16.11 -1.58 -7.48
C PRO A 754 -14.90 -2.26 -6.83
N HIS A 755 -14.72 -2.06 -5.52
CA HIS A 755 -13.63 -2.62 -4.72
C HIS A 755 -14.07 -3.85 -3.92
N LEU A 756 -15.32 -4.31 -4.03
CA LEU A 756 -15.82 -5.49 -3.32
C LEU A 756 -15.98 -6.68 -4.24
N LEU A 757 -15.51 -7.84 -3.78
CA LEU A 757 -15.90 -9.14 -4.33
C LEU A 757 -16.64 -9.93 -3.26
N ILE A 758 -17.96 -9.95 -3.33
CA ILE A 758 -18.82 -10.72 -2.41
C ILE A 758 -19.10 -12.08 -3.03
N THR A 759 -18.91 -13.15 -2.26
CA THR A 759 -19.06 -14.54 -2.72
C THR A 759 -19.88 -15.38 -1.76
N ALA A 760 -20.96 -15.96 -2.25
CA ALA A 760 -21.76 -16.96 -1.54
C ALA A 760 -21.23 -18.40 -1.74
N PRO A 761 -21.46 -19.31 -0.78
CA PRO A 761 -21.21 -20.73 -0.99
C PRO A 761 -22.20 -21.30 -2.03
N PRO A 762 -21.82 -22.37 -2.77
CA PRO A 762 -22.73 -23.00 -3.73
C PRO A 762 -24.05 -23.44 -3.08
N LEU A 763 -25.17 -23.19 -3.76
CA LEU A 763 -26.52 -23.50 -3.29
C LEU A 763 -26.68 -24.97 -2.85
N SER A 764 -26.06 -25.89 -3.60
CA SER A 764 -26.07 -27.32 -3.28
C SER A 764 -25.40 -27.60 -1.93
N ALA A 765 -24.32 -26.90 -1.60
CA ALA A 765 -23.61 -27.09 -0.35
C ALA A 765 -24.42 -26.52 0.83
N VAL A 766 -25.04 -25.35 0.66
CA VAL A 766 -25.97 -24.78 1.66
C VAL A 766 -27.14 -25.72 1.92
N THR A 767 -27.75 -26.24 0.87
CA THR A 767 -28.88 -27.18 0.96
C THR A 767 -28.49 -28.48 1.66
N ASN A 768 -27.30 -29.01 1.36
CA ASN A 768 -26.80 -30.23 1.99
C ASN A 768 -26.51 -30.03 3.49
N HIS A 769 -26.05 -28.85 3.90
CA HIS A 769 -25.72 -28.58 5.31
C HIS A 769 -26.94 -28.19 6.16
N TRP A 770 -27.88 -27.42 5.63
CA TRP A 770 -28.98 -26.83 6.42
C TRP A 770 -30.38 -27.01 5.83
N GLY A 771 -30.52 -27.73 4.72
CA GLY A 771 -31.80 -28.01 4.07
C GLY A 771 -32.29 -26.90 3.13
N ALA A 772 -33.43 -27.16 2.48
CA ALA A 772 -33.97 -26.31 1.41
C ALA A 772 -34.41 -24.90 1.86
N SER A 773 -34.78 -24.71 3.13
CA SER A 773 -35.17 -23.39 3.65
C SER A 773 -33.99 -22.42 3.62
N ALA A 774 -32.80 -22.88 4.02
CA ALA A 774 -31.58 -22.06 4.02
C ALA A 774 -31.11 -21.69 2.60
N ALA A 775 -31.50 -22.48 1.60
CA ALA A 775 -31.21 -22.25 0.19
C ALA A 775 -31.93 -21.01 -0.38
N THR A 776 -32.95 -20.50 0.32
CA THR A 776 -33.66 -19.26 -0.07
C THR A 776 -32.92 -17.99 0.35
N LEU A 777 -31.89 -18.10 1.19
CA LEU A 777 -31.07 -16.96 1.58
C LEU A 777 -30.22 -16.48 0.40
N GLU A 778 -30.27 -15.18 0.14
CA GLU A 778 -29.39 -14.47 -0.78
C GLU A 778 -28.37 -13.66 0.03
N PRO A 779 -27.30 -14.28 0.58
CA PRO A 779 -26.40 -13.62 1.51
C PRO A 779 -25.69 -12.39 0.90
N GLU A 780 -25.41 -12.42 -0.41
CA GLU A 780 -24.85 -11.29 -1.14
C GLU A 780 -25.80 -10.08 -1.15
N ALA A 781 -27.09 -10.32 -1.44
CA ALA A 781 -28.10 -9.27 -1.45
C ALA A 781 -28.35 -8.70 -0.04
N ILE A 782 -28.39 -9.57 0.98
CA ILE A 782 -28.56 -9.18 2.38
C ILE A 782 -27.41 -8.27 2.83
N PHE A 783 -26.16 -8.66 2.55
CA PHE A 783 -24.99 -7.88 2.94
C PHE A 783 -24.89 -6.56 2.18
N THR A 784 -25.19 -6.57 0.89
CA THR A 784 -25.26 -5.35 0.07
C THR A 784 -26.31 -4.38 0.60
N ALA A 785 -27.50 -4.88 0.96
CA ALA A 785 -28.55 -4.07 1.57
C ALA A 785 -28.12 -3.48 2.92
N PHE A 786 -27.42 -4.27 3.75
CA PHE A 786 -26.86 -3.80 5.01
C PHE A 786 -25.89 -2.62 4.80
N LEU A 787 -24.97 -2.70 3.84
CA LEU A 787 -23.96 -1.66 3.59
C LEU A 787 -24.55 -0.36 3.04
N ARG A 788 -25.65 -0.44 2.28
CA ARG A 788 -26.33 0.75 1.70
C ARG A 788 -27.14 1.56 2.73
N ARG A 789 -27.41 1.01 3.91
CA ARG A 789 -28.24 1.65 4.94
C ARG A 789 -27.43 2.60 5.83
N ALA A 790 -28.14 3.59 6.38
CA ALA A 790 -27.62 4.53 7.36
C ALA A 790 -28.19 4.25 8.76
N GLY A 791 -27.55 4.82 9.79
CA GLY A 791 -28.00 4.76 11.18
C GLY A 791 -27.62 3.46 11.89
N SER A 792 -27.77 3.47 13.22
CA SER A 792 -27.53 2.28 14.05
C SER A 792 -28.66 1.26 13.89
N PRO A 793 -28.37 0.01 13.49
CA PRO A 793 -29.35 -1.07 13.52
C PRO A 793 -29.56 -1.67 14.92
N CYS A 794 -28.67 -1.36 15.86
CA CYS A 794 -28.70 -1.89 17.22
C CYS A 794 -29.72 -1.16 18.09
N ALA A 795 -30.36 -1.89 19.01
CA ALA A 795 -31.12 -1.28 20.10
C ALA A 795 -30.19 -0.42 20.99
N PRO A 796 -30.66 0.71 21.57
CA PRO A 796 -29.80 1.65 22.29
C PRO A 796 -28.93 1.04 23.41
N GLY A 797 -29.45 0.06 24.15
CA GLY A 797 -28.70 -0.62 25.22
C GLY A 797 -27.55 -1.48 24.68
N VAL A 798 -27.78 -2.20 23.57
CA VAL A 798 -26.78 -3.11 22.99
C VAL A 798 -25.56 -2.35 22.49
N LEU A 799 -25.78 -1.23 21.80
CA LEU A 799 -24.66 -0.40 21.33
C LEU A 799 -23.92 0.28 22.50
N ALA A 800 -24.63 0.67 23.56
CA ALA A 800 -24.01 1.25 24.75
C ALA A 800 -23.07 0.26 25.46
N ASP A 801 -23.47 -1.01 25.56
CA ASP A 801 -22.65 -2.06 26.14
C ASP A 801 -21.45 -2.40 25.23
N ALA A 802 -21.67 -2.45 23.92
CA ALA A 802 -20.62 -2.70 22.95
C ALA A 802 -19.54 -1.60 22.95
N LYS A 803 -19.93 -0.32 23.07
CA LYS A 803 -19.01 0.83 23.10
C LYS A 803 -17.86 0.69 24.09
N GLN A 804 -18.07 -0.01 25.20
CA GLN A 804 -17.03 -0.24 26.23
C GLN A 804 -15.89 -1.14 25.74
N HIS A 805 -16.12 -1.91 24.69
CA HIS A 805 -15.20 -2.92 24.16
C HIS A 805 -14.71 -2.59 22.74
N LEU A 806 -15.15 -1.47 22.16
CA LEU A 806 -14.72 -1.00 20.85
C LEU A 806 -13.41 -0.22 20.96
N HIS A 807 -12.64 -0.22 19.87
CA HIS A 807 -11.44 0.59 19.76
C HIS A 807 -11.77 2.10 19.94
N PRO A 808 -10.94 2.89 20.67
CA PRO A 808 -11.22 4.30 20.92
C PRO A 808 -11.49 5.12 19.64
N ASP A 809 -10.72 4.88 18.58
CA ASP A 809 -10.93 5.58 17.31
C ASP A 809 -12.30 5.28 16.68
N VAL A 810 -12.82 4.05 16.86
CA VAL A 810 -14.15 3.67 16.38
C VAL A 810 -15.22 4.41 17.18
N VAL A 811 -15.08 4.46 18.50
CA VAL A 811 -15.98 5.21 19.38
C VAL A 811 -16.04 6.69 18.96
N GLY A 812 -14.88 7.27 18.63
CA GLY A 812 -14.76 8.62 18.10
C GLY A 812 -15.58 8.84 16.82
N GLN A 813 -15.75 7.84 15.97
CA GLN A 813 -16.48 7.93 14.70
C GLN A 813 -18.00 7.68 14.82
N LEU A 814 -18.50 7.17 15.94
CA LEU A 814 -19.92 6.80 16.09
C LEU A 814 -20.88 7.98 15.92
N HIS A 815 -20.44 9.23 16.10
CA HIS A 815 -21.26 10.41 15.82
C HIS A 815 -21.67 10.52 14.34
N GLN A 816 -20.99 9.82 13.44
CA GLN A 816 -21.27 9.79 12.00
C GLN A 816 -22.12 8.59 11.57
N MET A 817 -22.68 7.82 12.51
CA MET A 817 -23.40 6.57 12.20
C MET A 817 -24.62 6.77 11.28
N ASP A 818 -25.20 7.97 11.28
CA ASP A 818 -26.33 8.33 10.42
C ASP A 818 -25.90 8.71 8.99
N SER A 819 -24.59 8.75 8.71
CA SER A 819 -24.08 8.94 7.35
C SER A 819 -24.29 7.66 6.52
N PRO A 820 -24.76 7.76 5.26
CA PRO A 820 -24.89 6.61 4.36
C PRO A 820 -23.54 5.94 4.05
N SER A 821 -22.43 6.64 4.25
CA SER A 821 -21.07 6.08 4.09
C SER A 821 -20.62 5.22 5.27
N PHE A 822 -21.25 5.33 6.45
CA PHE A 822 -20.65 4.88 7.70
C PHE A 822 -20.38 3.37 7.70
N ARG A 823 -21.38 2.55 7.34
CA ARG A 823 -21.24 1.09 7.35
C ARG A 823 -20.19 0.62 6.34
N SER A 824 -20.19 1.18 5.13
CA SER A 824 -19.17 0.93 4.10
C SER A 824 -17.76 1.30 4.55
N ARG A 825 -17.58 2.47 5.19
CA ARG A 825 -16.29 2.89 5.77
C ARG A 825 -15.80 1.96 6.86
N MET A 826 -16.68 1.56 7.77
CA MET A 826 -16.31 0.64 8.85
C MET A 826 -15.94 -0.75 8.32
N LEU A 827 -16.65 -1.25 7.28
CA LEU A 827 -16.26 -2.49 6.61
C LEU A 827 -14.87 -2.36 5.97
N CYS A 828 -14.63 -1.29 5.21
CA CYS A 828 -13.33 -1.04 4.60
C CYS A 828 -12.22 -1.00 5.65
N TRP A 829 -12.47 -0.33 6.78
CA TRP A 829 -11.51 -0.24 7.87
C TRP A 829 -11.21 -1.62 8.47
N ALA A 830 -12.24 -2.38 8.85
CA ALA A 830 -12.05 -3.73 9.37
C ALA A 830 -11.31 -4.64 8.37
N ALA A 831 -11.59 -4.48 7.07
CA ALA A 831 -11.05 -5.32 6.01
C ALA A 831 -9.64 -4.91 5.53
N THR A 832 -9.21 -3.67 5.72
CA THR A 832 -7.94 -3.16 5.14
C THR A 832 -7.00 -2.51 6.16
N GLY A 833 -7.47 -2.29 7.39
CA GLY A 833 -6.75 -1.52 8.41
C GLY A 833 -6.88 0.00 8.24
N SER A 834 -7.66 0.50 7.27
CA SER A 834 -7.96 1.93 7.16
C SER A 834 -9.34 2.22 6.55
N PRO A 835 -10.00 3.34 6.91
CA PRO A 835 -11.34 3.66 6.37
C PRO A 835 -11.31 4.21 4.93
N PHE A 836 -10.20 4.03 4.20
CA PHE A 836 -9.96 4.58 2.87
C PHE A 836 -9.63 3.46 1.86
N LEU A 837 -10.11 3.64 0.63
CA LEU A 837 -9.82 2.76 -0.49
C LEU A 837 -8.44 3.05 -1.08
N ALA A 838 -7.73 2.02 -1.52
CA ALA A 838 -6.61 2.25 -2.42
C ALA A 838 -7.16 2.61 -3.82
N PRO A 839 -6.78 3.76 -4.42
CA PRO A 839 -7.37 4.26 -5.67
C PRO A 839 -7.33 3.24 -6.81
N ASP A 840 -6.30 2.41 -6.86
CA ASP A 840 -6.08 1.41 -7.92
C ASP A 840 -6.45 -0.03 -7.51
N ALA A 841 -7.01 -0.22 -6.31
CA ALA A 841 -7.25 -1.56 -5.77
C ALA A 841 -8.43 -2.30 -6.42
N ALA A 842 -9.42 -1.58 -6.96
CA ALA A 842 -10.63 -2.18 -7.54
C ALA A 842 -10.33 -3.32 -8.53
N GLN A 843 -9.27 -3.15 -9.32
CA GLN A 843 -8.92 -4.11 -10.39
C GLN A 843 -7.86 -5.14 -9.97
N ASN A 844 -7.00 -4.79 -9.01
CA ASN A 844 -5.80 -5.57 -8.70
C ASN A 844 -5.89 -6.37 -7.39
N ASP A 845 -6.61 -5.85 -6.39
CA ASP A 845 -6.68 -6.45 -5.06
C ASP A 845 -7.97 -5.99 -4.34
N PRO A 846 -9.16 -6.46 -4.79
CA PRO A 846 -10.42 -6.08 -4.18
C PRO A 846 -10.58 -6.69 -2.77
N ILE A 847 -11.44 -6.10 -1.96
CA ILE A 847 -11.85 -6.66 -0.68
C ILE A 847 -12.73 -7.89 -0.94
N HIS A 848 -12.24 -9.04 -0.53
CA HIS A 848 -12.90 -10.33 -0.72
C HIS A 848 -13.79 -10.65 0.48
N VAL A 849 -15.11 -10.54 0.30
CA VAL A 849 -16.10 -10.95 1.29
C VAL A 849 -16.63 -12.34 0.93
N SER A 850 -16.40 -13.33 1.77
CA SER A 850 -16.83 -14.70 1.52
C SER A 850 -17.73 -15.22 2.63
N PHE A 851 -18.92 -15.68 2.25
CA PHE A 851 -19.78 -16.47 3.13
C PHE A 851 -19.26 -17.91 3.13
N VAL A 852 -19.01 -18.45 4.31
CA VAL A 852 -18.32 -19.74 4.46
C VAL A 852 -19.17 -20.78 5.16
N LEU A 853 -18.96 -22.04 4.78
CA LEU A 853 -19.60 -23.21 5.39
C LEU A 853 -18.88 -23.59 6.70
N PRO A 854 -19.50 -24.43 7.56
CA PRO A 854 -18.82 -25.03 8.69
C PRO A 854 -17.61 -25.81 8.15
N ASN A 855 -16.46 -25.67 8.81
CA ASN A 855 -15.18 -26.31 8.45
C ASN A 855 -14.36 -25.61 7.35
N ASP A 856 -14.62 -24.34 7.04
CA ASP A 856 -13.68 -23.56 6.21
C ASP A 856 -12.31 -23.45 6.90
N GLN A 857 -11.30 -24.09 6.29
CA GLN A 857 -9.93 -24.20 6.82
C GLN A 857 -9.16 -22.87 6.85
N HIS A 858 -9.71 -21.82 6.25
CA HIS A 858 -9.06 -20.51 6.14
C HIS A 858 -9.74 -19.48 7.05
N TYR A 859 -10.57 -19.91 7.98
CA TYR A 859 -11.28 -19.02 8.88
C TYR A 859 -10.37 -18.43 9.96
N SER A 860 -9.57 -19.27 10.60
CA SER A 860 -8.52 -18.93 11.57
C SER A 860 -7.31 -19.84 11.33
N ASP A 861 -6.14 -19.51 11.86
CA ASP A 861 -4.94 -20.33 11.67
C ASP A 861 -4.97 -21.62 12.52
N SER A 862 -5.91 -21.73 13.47
CA SER A 862 -6.20 -22.94 14.24
C SER A 862 -7.55 -23.53 13.85
N ALA A 863 -7.58 -24.84 13.58
CA ALA A 863 -8.83 -25.56 13.28
C ALA A 863 -9.81 -25.54 14.46
N ILE A 864 -9.30 -25.62 15.70
CA ILE A 864 -10.12 -25.58 16.91
C ILE A 864 -10.73 -24.18 17.07
N ASN A 865 -9.91 -23.13 16.94
CA ASN A 865 -10.39 -21.75 17.04
C ASN A 865 -11.39 -21.44 15.91
N SER A 866 -11.15 -21.96 14.70
CA SER A 866 -12.07 -21.81 13.56
C SER A 866 -13.48 -22.32 13.91
N ILE A 867 -13.59 -23.51 14.52
CA ILE A 867 -14.89 -24.08 14.93
C ILE A 867 -15.55 -23.19 15.99
N VAL A 868 -14.80 -22.81 17.03
CA VAL A 868 -15.33 -22.00 18.14
C VAL A 868 -15.84 -20.65 17.64
N HIS A 869 -15.05 -19.94 16.83
CA HIS A 869 -15.44 -18.63 16.30
C HIS A 869 -16.61 -18.70 15.31
N MET A 870 -16.66 -19.73 14.45
CA MET A 870 -17.83 -19.95 13.58
C MET A 870 -19.11 -20.26 14.38
N GLN A 871 -19.00 -21.03 15.47
CA GLN A 871 -20.14 -21.33 16.34
C GLN A 871 -20.63 -20.08 17.09
N GLN A 872 -19.71 -19.20 17.47
CA GLN A 872 -20.04 -17.90 18.08
C GLN A 872 -20.60 -16.89 17.07
N GLY A 873 -20.43 -17.15 15.77
CA GLY A 873 -20.82 -16.22 14.71
C GLY A 873 -19.86 -15.04 14.56
N THR A 874 -18.60 -15.18 14.99
CA THR A 874 -17.60 -14.09 14.92
C THR A 874 -17.08 -13.93 13.50
N ILE A 875 -17.13 -12.74 12.90
CA ILE A 875 -16.59 -12.51 11.55
C ILE A 875 -15.06 -12.50 11.59
N SER A 876 -14.41 -13.21 10.66
CA SER A 876 -12.95 -13.21 10.54
C SER A 876 -12.50 -12.18 9.50
N PHE A 877 -11.69 -11.19 9.93
CA PHE A 877 -11.07 -10.21 9.04
C PHE A 877 -9.58 -10.51 8.88
N ARG A 878 -9.03 -10.28 7.68
CA ARG A 878 -7.61 -10.47 7.39
C ARG A 878 -7.09 -9.28 6.61
N SER A 879 -6.77 -8.20 7.32
CA SER A 879 -6.46 -6.89 6.73
C SER A 879 -5.28 -6.89 5.76
N CYS A 880 -4.27 -7.74 6.00
CA CYS A 880 -3.12 -7.89 5.10
C CYS A 880 -3.45 -8.50 3.73
N SER A 881 -4.59 -9.21 3.63
CA SER A 881 -5.06 -9.86 2.41
C SER A 881 -6.41 -9.33 1.92
N GLN A 882 -6.95 -8.33 2.60
CA GLN A 882 -8.26 -7.75 2.33
C GLN A 882 -9.39 -8.81 2.27
N VAL A 883 -9.34 -9.83 3.14
CA VAL A 883 -10.33 -10.90 3.17
C VAL A 883 -11.23 -10.77 4.40
N VAL A 884 -12.54 -10.91 4.19
CA VAL A 884 -13.57 -11.00 5.22
C VAL A 884 -14.30 -12.33 5.07
N ARG A 885 -14.35 -13.14 6.13
CA ARG A 885 -15.07 -14.43 6.13
C ARG A 885 -16.23 -14.38 7.10
N ILE A 886 -17.42 -14.56 6.56
CA ILE A 886 -18.68 -14.46 7.29
C ILE A 886 -19.26 -15.86 7.47
N PRO A 887 -19.54 -16.31 8.71
CA PRO A 887 -20.04 -17.65 8.95
C PRO A 887 -21.50 -17.77 8.52
N MET A 888 -21.78 -18.59 7.51
CA MET A 888 -23.14 -18.76 6.99
C MET A 888 -24.09 -19.39 8.02
N SER A 889 -23.56 -20.16 8.98
CA SER A 889 -24.33 -20.74 10.09
C SER A 889 -25.15 -19.70 10.86
N LYS A 890 -24.59 -18.51 11.08
CA LYS A 890 -25.27 -17.47 11.86
C LYS A 890 -26.43 -16.83 11.11
N LEU A 891 -26.30 -16.64 9.80
CA LEU A 891 -27.41 -16.18 8.96
C LEU A 891 -28.55 -17.21 8.91
N VAL A 892 -28.21 -18.50 8.83
CA VAL A 892 -29.20 -19.58 8.86
C VAL A 892 -29.94 -19.62 10.21
N GLU A 893 -29.23 -19.40 11.33
CA GLU A 893 -29.85 -19.30 12.66
C GLU A 893 -30.88 -18.16 12.71
N PHE A 894 -30.52 -16.95 12.29
CA PHE A 894 -31.46 -15.82 12.29
C PHE A 894 -32.64 -16.06 11.34
N HIS A 895 -32.42 -16.73 10.21
CA HIS A 895 -33.47 -17.02 9.23
C HIS A 895 -34.57 -17.93 9.79
N GLN A 896 -34.28 -18.72 10.83
CA GLN A 896 -35.27 -19.53 11.55
C GLN A 896 -36.21 -18.68 12.42
N THR A 897 -35.88 -17.39 12.67
CA THR A 897 -36.69 -16.42 13.42
C THR A 897 -37.08 -15.22 12.54
N PRO A 898 -38.04 -15.39 11.61
CA PRO A 898 -38.27 -14.43 10.52
C PRO A 898 -38.80 -13.06 10.97
N GLU A 899 -39.51 -12.97 12.10
CA GLU A 899 -40.17 -11.72 12.55
C GLU A 899 -39.18 -10.56 12.83
N ALA A 900 -37.91 -10.86 13.09
CA ALA A 900 -36.87 -9.88 13.39
C ALA A 900 -35.57 -10.09 12.59
N PHE A 901 -35.62 -10.92 11.54
CA PHE A 901 -34.45 -11.38 10.80
C PHE A 901 -33.54 -10.23 10.36
N GLU A 902 -34.10 -9.26 9.65
CA GLU A 902 -33.36 -8.12 9.09
C GLU A 902 -32.68 -7.28 10.18
N GLN A 903 -33.39 -6.99 11.27
CA GLN A 903 -32.85 -6.20 12.38
C GLN A 903 -31.74 -6.95 13.13
N GLN A 904 -31.91 -8.26 13.35
CA GLN A 904 -30.90 -9.10 14.01
C GLN A 904 -29.64 -9.22 13.17
N VAL A 905 -29.80 -9.46 11.86
CA VAL A 905 -28.68 -9.55 10.91
C VAL A 905 -27.94 -8.22 10.82
N ASP A 906 -28.64 -7.10 10.63
CA ASP A 906 -28.02 -5.78 10.57
C ASP A 906 -27.30 -5.44 11.87
N SER A 907 -27.91 -5.71 13.03
CA SER A 907 -27.28 -5.48 14.34
C SER A 907 -26.03 -6.34 14.53
N TRP A 908 -26.06 -7.60 14.08
CA TRP A 908 -24.92 -8.50 14.16
C TRP A 908 -23.78 -8.04 13.24
N PHE A 909 -24.04 -7.79 11.95
CA PHE A 909 -23.02 -7.27 11.03
C PHE A 909 -22.39 -5.99 11.53
N PHE A 910 -23.21 -5.06 12.03
CA PHE A 910 -22.74 -3.80 12.55
C PHE A 910 -21.74 -4.00 13.70
N LEU A 911 -22.10 -4.80 14.71
CA LEU A 911 -21.23 -5.01 15.87
C LEU A 911 -19.97 -5.80 15.53
N GLU A 912 -20.06 -6.82 14.68
CA GLU A 912 -18.89 -7.61 14.26
C GLU A 912 -17.90 -6.79 13.44
N ILE A 913 -18.38 -5.95 12.54
CA ILE A 913 -17.51 -5.04 11.76
C ILE A 913 -16.82 -4.04 12.69
N LEU A 914 -17.55 -3.41 13.61
CA LEU A 914 -16.94 -2.47 14.56
C LEU A 914 -15.93 -3.15 15.50
N ASN A 915 -16.22 -4.39 15.91
CA ASN A 915 -15.31 -5.20 16.72
C ASN A 915 -14.05 -5.62 15.96
N GLY A 916 -14.12 -5.78 14.64
CA GLY A 916 -12.98 -6.16 13.81
C GLY A 916 -11.91 -5.07 13.68
N ILE A 917 -12.23 -3.82 14.01
CA ILE A 917 -11.31 -2.67 13.89
C ILE A 917 -10.47 -2.54 15.17
N GLY A 918 -9.15 -2.35 15.03
CA GLY A 918 -8.23 -2.18 16.15
C GLY A 918 -7.99 -3.45 17.00
N LYS A 919 -8.83 -4.48 16.81
CA LYS A 919 -8.54 -5.83 17.30
C LYS A 919 -7.77 -6.54 16.21
N ILE A 920 -6.61 -7.08 16.58
CA ILE A 920 -5.90 -8.00 15.71
C ILE A 920 -6.85 -9.18 15.45
N SER A 921 -7.38 -9.22 14.24
CA SER A 921 -8.33 -10.25 13.85
C SER A 921 -7.68 -11.62 13.91
N LEU A 922 -8.54 -12.64 14.07
CA LEU A 922 -8.27 -14.06 14.31
C LEU A 922 -7.29 -14.68 13.29
N LEU A 923 -6.00 -14.35 13.40
CA LEU A 923 -4.89 -15.08 12.82
C LEU A 923 -4.53 -16.20 13.79
#